data_AF-L0H049-F1
#
_entry.id   AF-L0H049-F1
#
_cell.length_a   1.000
_cell.length_b   1.000
_cell.length_c   1.000
_cell.angle_alpha   90.00
_cell.angle_beta   90.00
_cell.angle_gamma   90.00
#
_symmetry.space_group_name_H-M   'P 1'
#
loop_
_entity.id
_entity.type
_entity.pdbx_description
1 polymer ?
#
loop_
_entity_poly.entity_id
_entity_poly.type
_entity_poly.pdbx_seq_one_letter_code
_entity_poly.pdbx_strand_id
1 'polypeptide(L)'
;MTPERQDAACIGKTVGSKTYLHVDALGAGSFVGTDLSERLAAAEALAGVRRGEDFNLVRVDTETGELALLQYPGFFVDPFPALAASWRVNLSRGSVSYRTYADSLNPPILHRKELLLPPHDPRREVSAALTAACESIGLFDDPRRIGYRRQWEQLVRERGYRIVGHELLPLGNLEDGDGEDATDWAGAGELGWQAARHRTALSRYGFSAPIQSLARHGFLDGRYRLFDYGCGRSDDVRGLRENGLAATGWDPYFAPDEPIESADLVNLGFVINVIEDFDERLEALTRAWSLADTLLVVSVMLANQNDARGEPFRDGVRTLRGTFQRYYTQAEIKAFLEEVLDEEAIPVAPGVLYVFRDKEAEQRFFVERYRSRRNRLREPSLRERPSTTTPRRDRSAEKYATHASELEGLWTCWLRLGRRPDRSEVEDALALTEGFGSIAKALRFLETHKAKELGEATVSEELAQAEEARIDDLTLYFALDQFERRRPYTQLEPGLRRDIKQFFGDYRSAQSAGWELLLQIADARAIEKACREAAEHGLGWLATDQVADADGVSEADDGEPRQRPVSLQLDARLVEQLPALLRVYVGAAAAAYGDYRNADLIKIHIGSGKLSLMRFDDFDDAPLPRMLERVKIKLRAQDVEYYAYGEDFEPPYLYWKSRYINEEHPRYPDQLAFDEALDVLGLFDLSGYGPSAGEFQKILARHRWEIDDFTLIRPRQIPSLDDPCGRFLRFRDLIECGETRAETAIENLPRSPASWNALYELAEQILDPVIDWFGMIRLTYGFCSPELARTIRTHGGGPIDPSRDQHAAHEPNRRGNPVCPRLGAAVDFAVEDEDMLEVARWVAEHTPFDRLYFYGADQPIHVSYGPQQTRQVVAMRQSGDGRLVPRVVKLENFLRDGASGTD
;
A
#
# COMPACT_ATOMS: atom_id res chain seq x y z
N MET A 1 -10.72 -4.98 19.74
CA MET A 1 -9.84 -5.26 20.89
C MET A 1 -10.33 -6.53 21.57
N THR A 2 -9.76 -7.66 21.19
CA THR A 2 -9.99 -8.95 21.84
C THR A 2 -8.71 -9.28 22.59
N PRO A 3 -8.73 -9.50 23.91
CA PRO A 3 -7.53 -9.91 24.64
C PRO A 3 -7.09 -11.27 24.11
N GLU A 4 -5.80 -11.42 23.82
CA GLU A 4 -5.15 -12.70 23.53
C GLU A 4 -5.36 -13.63 24.74
N ARG A 5 -6.44 -14.43 24.73
CA ARG A 5 -6.68 -15.46 25.73
C ARG A 5 -6.01 -16.74 25.27
N GLN A 6 -4.98 -17.15 26.00
CA GLN A 6 -4.33 -18.45 25.82
C GLN A 6 -4.60 -19.31 27.06
N ASP A 7 -5.24 -20.46 26.87
CA ASP A 7 -5.29 -21.52 27.87
C ASP A 7 -3.87 -22.10 28.01
N ALA A 8 -3.42 -22.29 29.26
CA ALA A 8 -2.03 -22.62 29.64
C ALA A 8 -1.51 -24.00 29.17
N ALA A 9 -2.15 -24.65 28.20
CA ALA A 9 -1.88 -26.03 27.79
C ALA A 9 -1.61 -26.24 26.28
N CYS A 10 -1.71 -25.21 25.43
CA CYS A 10 -1.51 -25.36 23.98
C CYS A 10 -0.17 -24.75 23.53
N ILE A 11 0.64 -25.50 22.76
CA ILE A 11 1.91 -25.02 22.19
C ILE A 11 1.58 -24.30 20.87
N GLY A 12 2.08 -23.07 20.68
CA GLY A 12 1.87 -22.27 19.47
C GLY A 12 1.24 -20.91 19.74
N LYS A 13 1.41 -19.97 18.82
CA LYS A 13 0.84 -18.61 18.90
C LYS A 13 -0.41 -18.53 18.02
N THR A 14 -1.54 -18.11 18.58
CA THR A 14 -2.80 -17.94 17.82
C THR A 14 -3.15 -16.47 17.68
N VAL A 15 -3.41 -16.03 16.44
CA VAL A 15 -3.85 -14.68 16.09
C VAL A 15 -5.07 -14.80 15.18
N GLY A 16 -6.26 -14.47 15.67
CA GLY A 16 -7.51 -14.73 14.96
C GLY A 16 -7.72 -16.24 14.74
N SER A 17 -8.04 -16.64 13.50
CA SER A 17 -8.15 -18.05 13.06
C SER A 17 -6.81 -18.69 12.67
N LYS A 18 -5.69 -17.97 12.85
CA LYS A 18 -4.36 -18.40 12.40
C LYS A 18 -3.51 -18.86 13.58
N THR A 19 -3.08 -20.11 13.58
CA THR A 19 -2.18 -20.68 14.59
C THR A 19 -0.79 -20.92 14.02
N TYR A 20 0.24 -20.44 14.71
CA TYR A 20 1.64 -20.52 14.31
C TYR A 20 2.39 -21.51 15.22
N LEU A 21 3.16 -22.40 14.60
CA LEU A 21 3.89 -23.49 15.25
C LEU A 21 5.34 -23.52 14.76
N HIS A 22 6.31 -23.61 15.67
CA HIS A 22 7.69 -23.89 15.29
C HIS A 22 7.87 -25.38 15.00
N VAL A 23 8.76 -25.71 14.06
CA VAL A 23 8.99 -27.11 13.64
C VAL A 23 9.44 -28.01 14.79
N ASP A 24 10.16 -27.47 15.78
CA ASP A 24 10.54 -28.19 17.01
C ASP A 24 9.32 -28.57 17.87
N ALA A 25 8.23 -27.80 17.80
CA ALA A 25 6.98 -28.12 18.50
C ALA A 25 6.16 -29.23 17.82
N LEU A 26 6.57 -29.65 16.60
CA LEU A 26 5.92 -30.72 15.83
C LEU A 26 6.54 -32.10 16.10
N GLY A 27 7.63 -32.18 16.89
CA GLY A 27 8.34 -33.43 17.19
C GLY A 27 8.02 -34.01 18.58
N ALA A 28 7.71 -35.31 18.62
CA ALA A 28 7.66 -36.22 19.79
C ALA A 28 6.87 -35.76 21.02
N GLY A 29 5.55 -36.02 21.03
CA GLY A 29 4.70 -35.99 22.24
C GLY A 29 3.93 -34.69 22.47
N SER A 30 4.05 -33.74 21.56
CA SER A 30 3.25 -32.50 21.52
C SER A 30 1.84 -32.77 20.99
N PHE A 31 0.85 -32.04 21.51
CA PHE A 31 -0.61 -32.10 21.30
C PHE A 31 -1.09 -31.83 19.84
N VAL A 32 -0.29 -32.17 18.84
CA VAL A 32 -0.59 -32.02 17.41
C VAL A 32 -1.38 -33.26 16.97
N GLY A 33 -2.66 -33.10 16.62
CA GLY A 33 -3.50 -34.19 16.12
C GLY A 33 -2.91 -34.84 14.85
N THR A 34 -3.18 -36.14 14.65
CA THR A 34 -2.69 -36.92 13.50
C THR A 34 -3.04 -36.30 12.15
N ASP A 35 -4.19 -35.62 12.06
CA ASP A 35 -4.66 -34.89 10.87
C ASP A 35 -3.70 -33.79 10.40
N LEU A 36 -3.15 -32.99 11.33
CA LEU A 36 -2.25 -31.88 10.97
C LEU A 36 -0.91 -32.40 10.46
N SER A 37 -0.42 -33.53 10.98
CA SER A 37 0.83 -34.14 10.51
C SER A 37 0.71 -34.63 9.06
N GLU A 38 -0.42 -35.23 8.69
CA GLU A 38 -0.68 -35.70 7.32
C GLU A 38 -0.82 -34.52 6.34
N ARG A 39 -1.58 -33.49 6.74
CA ARG A 39 -1.73 -32.26 5.96
C ARG A 39 -0.39 -31.55 5.74
N LEU A 40 0.48 -31.53 6.74
CA LEU A 40 1.83 -30.95 6.61
C LEU A 40 2.72 -31.74 5.66
N ALA A 41 2.71 -33.07 5.74
CA ALA A 41 3.47 -33.90 4.80
C ALA A 41 3.00 -33.71 3.35
N ALA A 42 1.68 -33.59 3.14
CA ALA A 42 1.13 -33.26 1.83
C ALA A 42 1.56 -31.86 1.36
N ALA A 43 1.59 -30.87 2.26
CA ALA A 43 2.02 -29.52 1.93
C ALA A 43 3.52 -29.43 1.61
N GLU A 44 4.37 -30.13 2.36
CA GLU A 44 5.81 -30.28 2.11
C GLU A 44 6.06 -30.87 0.71
N ALA A 45 5.35 -31.95 0.38
CA ALA A 45 5.47 -32.62 -0.92
C ALA A 45 5.00 -31.72 -2.08
N LEU A 46 3.87 -31.04 -1.92
CA LEU A 46 3.30 -30.16 -2.95
C LEU A 46 4.16 -28.92 -3.20
N ALA A 47 4.74 -28.34 -2.14
CA ALA A 47 5.63 -27.18 -2.25
C ALA A 47 7.09 -27.56 -2.62
N GLY A 48 7.45 -28.85 -2.53
CA GLY A 48 8.81 -29.32 -2.81
C GLY A 48 9.85 -28.85 -1.79
N VAL A 49 9.44 -28.67 -0.52
CA VAL A 49 10.28 -28.12 0.56
C VAL A 49 10.38 -29.08 1.74
N ARG A 50 11.47 -28.96 2.48
CA ARG A 50 11.79 -29.82 3.63
C ARG A 50 11.83 -29.01 4.93
N ARG A 51 11.10 -29.50 5.92
CA ARG A 51 11.06 -28.95 7.28
C ARG A 51 12.44 -28.94 7.93
N GLY A 52 12.79 -27.81 8.56
CA GLY A 52 14.06 -27.59 9.24
C GLY A 52 15.22 -27.21 8.31
N GLU A 53 15.09 -27.44 7.00
CA GLU A 53 16.05 -26.99 5.98
C GLU A 53 15.53 -25.73 5.28
N ASP A 54 14.33 -25.82 4.68
CA ASP A 54 13.75 -24.75 3.86
C ASP A 54 12.79 -23.84 4.64
N PHE A 55 12.15 -24.36 5.70
CA PHE A 55 11.26 -23.60 6.58
C PHE A 55 11.36 -24.06 8.04
N ASN A 56 11.09 -23.16 8.99
CA ASN A 56 11.16 -23.42 10.43
C ASN A 56 9.88 -23.05 11.21
N LEU A 57 8.90 -22.45 10.55
CA LEU A 57 7.61 -22.11 11.14
C LEU A 57 6.45 -22.52 10.21
N VAL A 58 5.33 -22.93 10.80
CA VAL A 58 4.10 -23.31 10.11
C VAL A 58 2.97 -22.42 10.62
N ARG A 59 2.19 -21.83 9.72
CA ARG A 59 0.92 -21.16 10.03
C ARG A 59 -0.22 -22.01 9.49
N VAL A 60 -1.17 -22.36 10.36
CA VAL A 60 -2.39 -23.09 10.03
C VAL A 60 -3.56 -22.11 10.13
N ASP A 61 -4.34 -22.00 9.06
CA ASP A 61 -5.57 -21.23 9.06
C ASP A 61 -6.76 -22.17 9.27
N THR A 62 -7.46 -22.04 10.41
CA THR A 62 -8.51 -22.99 10.78
C THR A 62 -9.82 -22.77 10.03
N GLU A 63 -10.02 -21.60 9.43
CA GLU A 63 -11.23 -21.27 8.66
C GLU A 63 -11.09 -21.71 7.21
N THR A 64 -9.97 -21.36 6.57
CA THR A 64 -9.75 -21.65 5.14
C THR A 64 -9.13 -23.02 4.90
N GLY A 65 -8.52 -23.63 5.92
CA GLY A 65 -7.74 -24.85 5.80
C GLY A 65 -6.39 -24.65 5.09
N GLU A 66 -6.00 -23.41 4.78
CA GLU A 66 -4.71 -23.08 4.16
C GLU A 66 -3.54 -23.27 5.14
N LEU A 67 -2.40 -23.71 4.61
CA LEU A 67 -1.15 -23.85 5.34
C LEU A 67 -0.12 -22.86 4.78
N ALA A 68 0.60 -22.14 5.64
CA ALA A 68 1.77 -21.40 5.20
C ALA A 68 3.04 -21.96 5.86
N LEU A 69 4.01 -22.35 5.04
CA LEU A 69 5.35 -22.75 5.47
C LEU A 69 6.23 -21.49 5.41
N LEU A 70 6.91 -21.16 6.51
CA LEU A 70 7.55 -19.87 6.72
C LEU A 70 9.00 -20.05 7.18
N GLN A 71 9.91 -19.32 6.56
CA GLN A 71 11.33 -19.38 6.90
C GLN A 71 11.81 -18.10 7.56
N TYR A 72 12.20 -18.21 8.82
CA TYR A 72 12.78 -17.13 9.62
C TYR A 72 14.26 -17.43 9.89
N PRO A 73 15.21 -17.00 9.05
CA PRO A 73 16.63 -17.18 9.34
C PRO A 73 16.99 -16.51 10.66
N GLY A 74 17.95 -17.10 11.39
CA GLY A 74 18.36 -16.55 12.68
C GLY A 74 17.28 -16.57 13.76
N PHE A 75 16.21 -17.38 13.62
CA PHE A 75 15.08 -17.46 14.57
C PHE A 75 15.49 -17.45 16.06
N PHE A 76 16.57 -18.14 16.41
CA PHE A 76 17.06 -18.22 17.78
C PHE A 76 17.96 -17.04 18.20
N VAL A 77 18.62 -16.38 17.25
CA VAL A 77 19.63 -15.34 17.48
C VAL A 77 19.02 -13.95 17.46
N ASP A 78 18.15 -13.68 16.49
CA ASP A 78 17.48 -12.39 16.32
C ASP A 78 16.28 -12.30 17.30
N PRO A 79 16.12 -11.19 18.07
CA PRO A 79 14.92 -10.95 18.87
C PRO A 79 13.63 -10.88 18.03
N PHE A 80 13.69 -10.33 16.81
CA PHE A 80 12.56 -10.10 15.92
C PHE A 80 12.91 -10.56 14.50
N PRO A 81 13.09 -11.88 14.29
CA PRO A 81 13.60 -12.41 13.03
C PRO A 81 12.70 -12.03 11.86
N ALA A 82 13.32 -11.60 10.76
CA ALA A 82 12.61 -11.30 9.52
C ALA A 82 12.24 -12.56 8.75
N LEU A 83 11.07 -12.54 8.11
CA LEU A 83 10.61 -13.59 7.22
C LEU A 83 11.43 -13.52 5.93
N ALA A 84 12.16 -14.58 5.58
CA ALA A 84 12.92 -14.66 4.34
C ALA A 84 12.08 -15.23 3.19
N ALA A 85 11.25 -16.24 3.47
CA ALA A 85 10.45 -16.91 2.45
C ALA A 85 9.13 -17.47 3.01
N SER A 86 8.12 -17.54 2.16
CA SER A 86 6.79 -18.07 2.47
C SER A 86 6.25 -18.93 1.33
N TRP A 87 5.74 -20.10 1.68
CA TRP A 87 4.98 -20.97 0.77
C TRP A 87 3.56 -21.11 1.32
N ARG A 88 2.59 -20.49 0.65
CA ARG A 88 1.16 -20.66 0.94
C ARG A 88 0.62 -21.83 0.14
N VAL A 89 0.12 -22.83 0.84
CA VAL A 89 -0.32 -24.10 0.30
C VAL A 89 -1.81 -24.25 0.55
N ASN A 90 -2.56 -24.32 -0.55
CA ASN A 90 -3.96 -24.67 -0.52
C ASN A 90 -4.10 -26.13 -0.99
N LEU A 91 -4.30 -27.03 -0.04
CA LEU A 91 -4.37 -28.47 -0.30
C LEU A 91 -5.62 -28.87 -1.10
N SER A 92 -6.76 -28.19 -0.89
CA SER A 92 -8.00 -28.51 -1.61
C SER A 92 -7.95 -28.11 -3.09
N ARG A 93 -7.18 -27.08 -3.43
CA ARG A 93 -6.95 -26.61 -4.80
C ARG A 93 -5.67 -27.14 -5.44
N GLY A 94 -4.88 -27.94 -4.70
CA GLY A 94 -3.57 -28.43 -5.17
C GLY A 94 -2.59 -27.31 -5.60
N SER A 95 -2.71 -26.11 -5.02
CA SER A 95 -1.96 -24.93 -5.48
C SER A 95 -0.99 -24.41 -4.42
N VAL A 96 0.18 -23.95 -4.88
CA VAL A 96 1.22 -23.32 -4.04
C VAL A 96 1.53 -21.92 -4.56
N SER A 97 1.57 -20.96 -3.65
CA SER A 97 2.05 -19.60 -3.89
C SER A 97 3.34 -19.40 -3.10
N TYR A 98 4.43 -19.09 -3.81
CA TYR A 98 5.72 -18.79 -3.22
C TYR A 98 5.94 -17.26 -3.15
N ARG A 99 6.62 -16.82 -2.09
CA ARG A 99 7.08 -15.44 -1.93
C ARG A 99 8.44 -15.40 -1.22
N THR A 100 9.38 -14.61 -1.74
CA THR A 100 10.66 -14.28 -1.12
C THR A 100 10.69 -12.82 -0.69
N TYR A 101 11.40 -12.55 0.40
CA TYR A 101 11.65 -11.20 0.93
C TYR A 101 13.15 -10.87 0.96
N ALA A 102 13.97 -11.63 0.24
CA ALA A 102 15.42 -11.43 0.19
C ALA A 102 15.82 -10.01 -0.22
N ASP A 103 15.06 -9.40 -1.14
CA ASP A 103 15.29 -8.04 -1.65
C ASP A 103 14.44 -6.97 -0.95
N SER A 104 13.64 -7.35 0.05
CA SER A 104 12.74 -6.43 0.74
C SER A 104 13.50 -5.53 1.71
N LEU A 105 13.31 -4.22 1.62
CA LEU A 105 13.79 -3.29 2.65
C LEU A 105 12.94 -3.24 3.91
N ASN A 106 11.78 -3.89 3.86
CA ASN A 106 10.82 -3.83 4.94
C ASN A 106 10.16 -5.18 5.23
N PRO A 107 10.93 -6.27 5.37
CA PRO A 107 10.37 -7.60 5.46
C PRO A 107 9.45 -7.73 6.70
N PRO A 108 8.44 -8.61 6.65
CA PRO A 108 7.68 -8.97 7.83
C PRO A 108 8.59 -9.50 8.93
N ILE A 109 8.34 -9.13 10.17
CA ILE A 109 9.12 -9.59 11.33
C ILE A 109 8.25 -10.37 12.31
N LEU A 110 8.86 -11.33 12.98
CA LEU A 110 8.18 -12.18 13.93
C LEU A 110 8.23 -11.60 15.35
N HIS A 111 7.06 -11.51 15.95
CA HIS A 111 6.88 -11.11 17.35
C HIS A 111 6.47 -12.27 18.24
N ARG A 112 6.76 -12.16 19.54
CA ARG A 112 6.35 -13.13 20.57
C ARG A 112 6.89 -14.55 20.34
N LYS A 113 8.18 -14.68 19.99
CA LYS A 113 8.81 -15.98 19.69
C LYS A 113 8.79 -16.95 20.88
N GLU A 114 8.68 -16.43 22.11
CA GLU A 114 8.51 -17.21 23.34
C GLU A 114 7.22 -18.04 23.38
N LEU A 115 6.21 -17.70 22.58
CA LEU A 115 4.95 -18.45 22.46
C LEU A 115 5.04 -19.61 21.47
N LEU A 116 6.07 -19.61 20.62
CA LEU A 116 6.30 -20.61 19.57
C LEU A 116 7.21 -21.74 20.04
N LEU A 117 7.85 -21.56 21.21
CA LEU A 117 8.74 -22.53 21.83
C LEU A 117 8.02 -23.37 22.89
N PRO A 118 8.47 -24.61 23.15
CA PRO A 118 7.94 -25.43 24.24
C PRO A 118 8.06 -24.72 25.60
N PRO A 119 7.13 -24.98 26.55
CA PRO A 119 7.12 -24.30 27.85
C PRO A 119 8.42 -24.42 28.67
N HIS A 120 9.19 -25.48 28.46
CA HIS A 120 10.45 -25.78 29.16
C HIS A 120 11.71 -25.37 28.38
N ASP A 121 11.59 -24.64 27.27
CA ASP A 121 12.74 -24.20 26.49
C ASP A 121 13.50 -23.06 27.22
N PRO A 122 14.81 -23.19 27.51
CA PRO A 122 15.58 -22.16 28.23
C PRO A 122 15.69 -20.84 27.45
N ARG A 123 15.48 -20.85 26.13
CA ARG A 123 15.54 -19.65 25.27
C ARG A 123 14.26 -18.80 25.38
N ARG A 124 13.21 -19.34 25.99
CA ARG A 124 11.91 -18.68 26.18
C ARG A 124 12.00 -17.49 27.12
N GLU A 125 12.76 -17.62 28.22
CA GLU A 125 12.84 -16.58 29.26
C GLU A 125 13.42 -15.26 28.74
N VAL A 126 14.49 -15.31 27.95
CA VAL A 126 15.14 -14.12 27.38
C VAL A 126 14.19 -13.38 26.43
N SER A 127 13.48 -14.13 25.59
CA SER A 127 12.51 -13.57 24.64
C SER A 127 11.28 -12.99 25.34
N ALA A 128 10.79 -13.65 26.39
CA ALA A 128 9.68 -13.18 27.20
C ALA A 128 10.03 -11.88 27.96
N ALA A 129 11.26 -11.75 28.47
CA ALA A 129 11.71 -10.55 29.17
C ALA A 129 11.76 -9.32 28.26
N LEU A 130 12.31 -9.44 27.04
CA LEU A 130 12.31 -8.37 26.05
C LEU A 130 10.88 -7.97 25.66
N THR A 131 10.04 -8.97 25.42
CA THR A 131 8.64 -8.77 25.07
C THR A 131 7.90 -7.99 26.16
N ALA A 132 8.05 -8.38 27.44
CA ALA A 132 7.44 -7.67 28.56
C ALA A 132 7.95 -6.22 28.69
N ALA A 133 9.23 -5.97 28.40
CA ALA A 133 9.77 -4.62 28.37
C ALA A 133 9.12 -3.77 27.26
N CYS A 134 8.94 -4.34 26.06
CA CYS A 134 8.29 -3.68 24.94
C CYS A 134 6.79 -3.42 25.20
N GLU A 135 6.07 -4.32 25.87
CA GLU A 135 4.70 -4.09 26.32
C GLU A 135 4.60 -2.95 27.33
N SER A 136 5.54 -2.87 28.28
CA SER A 136 5.50 -1.87 29.35
C SER A 136 5.59 -0.43 28.84
N ILE A 137 6.17 -0.24 27.65
CA ILE A 137 6.28 1.04 26.96
C ILE A 137 5.31 1.19 25.78
N GLY A 138 4.33 0.28 25.65
CA GLY A 138 3.24 0.36 24.67
C GLY A 138 3.64 0.09 23.21
N LEU A 139 4.73 -0.63 22.94
CA LEU A 139 5.11 -0.98 21.56
C LEU A 139 4.13 -1.96 20.91
N PHE A 140 3.36 -2.71 21.70
CA PHE A 140 2.37 -3.68 21.22
C PHE A 140 0.93 -3.14 21.19
N ASP A 141 0.73 -1.84 21.46
CA ASP A 141 -0.61 -1.24 21.58
C ASP A 141 -1.40 -1.27 20.25
N ASP A 142 -0.72 -1.12 19.11
CA ASP A 142 -1.31 -1.22 17.77
C ASP A 142 -0.64 -2.34 16.94
N PRO A 143 -1.19 -3.57 17.00
CA PRO A 143 -0.63 -4.73 16.29
C PRO A 143 -0.57 -4.57 14.76
N ARG A 144 -1.29 -3.61 14.15
CA ARG A 144 -1.26 -3.39 12.69
C ARG A 144 0.06 -2.78 12.24
N ARG A 145 0.71 -2.00 13.11
CA ARG A 145 1.91 -1.22 12.77
C ARG A 145 3.23 -1.92 13.09
N ILE A 146 3.18 -3.06 13.77
CA ILE A 146 4.40 -3.74 14.26
C ILE A 146 4.91 -4.84 13.32
N GLY A 147 4.10 -5.28 12.36
CA GLY A 147 4.37 -6.49 11.58
C GLY A 147 5.57 -6.41 10.63
N TYR A 148 6.11 -5.22 10.37
CA TYR A 148 7.15 -4.97 9.36
C TYR A 148 8.34 -4.20 9.97
N ARG A 149 9.55 -4.52 9.50
CA ARG A 149 10.82 -4.08 10.11
C ARG A 149 10.93 -2.56 10.29
N ARG A 150 10.72 -1.78 9.23
CA ARG A 150 10.87 -0.31 9.24
C ARG A 150 9.85 0.36 10.15
N GLN A 151 8.57 -0.03 10.08
CA GLN A 151 7.53 0.52 10.94
C GLN A 151 7.81 0.17 12.41
N TRP A 152 8.30 -1.04 12.68
CA TRP A 152 8.72 -1.44 14.02
C TRP A 152 9.89 -0.60 14.54
N GLU A 153 10.97 -0.46 13.75
CA GLU A 153 12.13 0.35 14.12
C GLU A 153 11.78 1.82 14.32
N GLN A 154 10.90 2.37 13.47
CA GLN A 154 10.38 3.73 13.59
C GLN A 154 9.57 3.87 14.88
N LEU A 155 8.65 2.95 15.17
CA LEU A 155 7.84 2.99 16.40
C LEU A 155 8.72 2.92 17.65
N VAL A 156 9.75 2.06 17.65
CA VAL A 156 10.73 1.96 18.73
C VAL A 156 11.46 3.29 18.93
N ARG A 157 11.86 3.94 17.83
CA ARG A 157 12.51 5.26 17.84
C ARG A 157 11.59 6.37 18.31
N GLU A 158 10.33 6.40 17.87
CA GLU A 158 9.29 7.35 18.29
C GLU A 158 9.03 7.28 19.80
N ARG A 159 9.11 6.08 20.38
CA ARG A 159 9.03 5.88 21.84
C ARG A 159 10.32 6.26 22.58
N GLY A 160 11.37 6.69 21.87
CA GLY A 160 12.64 7.13 22.44
C GLY A 160 13.60 5.98 22.78
N TYR A 161 13.49 4.83 22.11
CA TYR A 161 14.32 3.66 22.37
C TYR A 161 15.02 3.12 21.11
N ARG A 162 15.93 2.18 21.32
CA ARG A 162 16.51 1.29 20.30
C ARG A 162 16.66 -0.11 20.89
N ILE A 163 16.59 -1.14 20.05
CA ILE A 163 16.82 -2.53 20.47
C ILE A 163 18.27 -2.91 20.11
N VAL A 164 19.00 -3.47 21.07
CA VAL A 164 20.36 -4.00 20.85
C VAL A 164 20.43 -5.40 21.44
N GLY A 165 20.51 -6.43 20.58
CA GLY A 165 20.35 -7.82 21.02
C GLY A 165 18.97 -8.03 21.62
N HIS A 166 18.87 -8.59 22.83
CA HIS A 166 17.60 -8.78 23.53
C HIS A 166 17.34 -7.70 24.61
N GLU A 167 17.91 -6.51 24.46
CA GLU A 167 17.78 -5.39 25.41
C GLU A 167 17.19 -4.14 24.72
N LEU A 168 16.27 -3.46 25.41
CA LEU A 168 15.69 -2.18 25.00
C LEU A 168 16.44 -1.03 25.69
N LEU A 169 17.08 -0.15 24.92
CA LEU A 169 17.92 0.94 25.43
C LEU A 169 17.34 2.31 25.03
N PRO A 170 17.31 3.32 25.92
CA PRO A 170 16.84 4.66 25.57
C PRO A 170 17.80 5.35 24.58
N LEU A 171 17.25 6.11 23.65
CA LEU A 171 17.96 7.06 22.81
C LEU A 171 18.21 8.33 23.64
N GLY A 172 19.48 8.70 23.84
CA GLY A 172 19.82 9.94 24.53
C GLY A 172 19.36 11.16 23.71
N ASN A 173 18.72 12.12 24.37
CA ASN A 173 18.16 13.33 23.77
C ASN A 173 19.20 14.10 22.94
N LEU A 174 18.92 14.29 21.65
CA LEU A 174 19.44 15.41 20.86
C LEU A 174 18.21 16.24 20.47
N GLU A 175 18.16 17.44 21.02
CA GLU A 175 17.20 18.51 20.71
C GLU A 175 17.49 19.04 19.30
N ASP A 176 16.45 19.38 18.54
CA ASP A 176 16.41 20.60 17.73
C ASP A 176 14.93 20.94 17.44
N GLY A 177 14.53 22.13 17.90
CA GLY A 177 13.31 22.86 17.53
C GLY A 177 13.44 23.44 16.11
N ASP A 178 12.51 24.22 15.56
CA ASP A 178 11.42 25.01 16.11
C ASP A 178 10.32 25.10 15.03
N GLY A 179 9.07 25.28 15.45
CA GLY A 179 8.01 25.84 14.61
C GLY A 179 7.70 27.27 15.05
N GLU A 180 7.28 28.13 14.12
CA GLU A 180 6.07 28.97 14.22
C GLU A 180 5.98 30.03 13.09
N ASP A 181 4.84 29.97 12.39
CA ASP A 181 3.87 31.03 12.08
C ASP A 181 4.10 32.22 11.12
N ALA A 182 2.96 32.47 10.45
CA ALA A 182 2.64 33.40 9.38
C ALA A 182 2.45 34.86 9.84
N THR A 183 2.48 35.82 8.89
CA THR A 183 1.55 36.97 8.83
C THR A 183 1.65 37.79 7.53
N ASP A 184 0.47 37.94 6.90
CA ASP A 184 -0.16 39.01 6.12
C ASP A 184 0.55 40.09 5.25
N TRP A 185 -0.18 40.42 4.18
CA TRP A 185 0.17 41.20 2.98
C TRP A 185 -0.78 42.41 2.81
N ALA A 186 -0.28 43.57 2.37
CA ALA A 186 -1.02 44.66 1.70
C ALA A 186 0.01 45.66 1.12
N GLY A 187 -0.06 46.28 -0.06
CA GLY A 187 -0.96 46.34 -1.21
C GLY A 187 -0.46 47.53 -2.07
N ALA A 188 -0.47 47.44 -3.40
CA ALA A 188 -0.10 48.56 -4.29
C ALA A 188 -0.97 48.60 -5.55
N GLY A 189 -1.34 49.82 -5.99
CA GLY A 189 -2.22 50.11 -7.13
C GLY A 189 -1.50 50.34 -8.47
N GLU A 190 -2.28 50.14 -9.54
CA GLU A 190 -2.02 50.14 -11.01
C GLU A 190 -1.60 51.51 -11.63
N LEU A 191 -1.05 51.64 -12.87
CA LEU A 191 -1.64 51.29 -14.20
C LEU A 191 -0.68 51.41 -15.41
N GLY A 192 -0.89 50.55 -16.44
CA GLY A 192 -0.46 50.69 -17.86
C GLY A 192 -0.61 49.39 -18.69
N TRP A 193 -1.51 49.33 -19.67
CA TRP A 193 -2.04 48.08 -20.29
C TRP A 193 -1.23 47.51 -21.49
N GLN A 194 -0.73 46.27 -21.31
CA GLN A 194 -0.39 45.23 -22.30
C GLN A 194 -1.17 43.95 -21.92
N ALA A 195 -1.32 42.95 -22.79
CA ALA A 195 -2.04 41.71 -22.48
C ALA A 195 -1.61 41.16 -21.10
N ALA A 196 -2.56 40.85 -20.22
CA ALA A 196 -2.31 40.62 -18.79
C ALA A 196 -1.68 39.24 -18.51
N ARG A 197 -0.54 38.93 -19.13
CA ARG A 197 0.25 37.69 -18.98
C ARG A 197 0.57 37.41 -17.50
N HIS A 198 0.79 38.44 -16.70
CA HIS A 198 1.04 38.36 -15.24
C HIS A 198 -0.09 37.70 -14.42
N ARG A 199 -1.28 37.46 -15.00
CA ARG A 199 -2.43 36.84 -14.30
C ARG A 199 -2.49 35.31 -14.43
N THR A 200 -1.60 34.69 -15.21
CA THR A 200 -1.51 33.22 -15.34
C THR A 200 -0.58 32.59 -14.30
N ALA A 201 0.28 33.38 -13.62
CA ALA A 201 1.11 32.92 -12.52
C ALA A 201 0.24 32.50 -11.31
N LEU A 202 0.13 31.19 -11.09
CA LEU A 202 -0.57 30.61 -9.94
C LEU A 202 0.33 30.63 -8.70
N SER A 203 -0.22 31.04 -7.55
CA SER A 203 0.35 30.72 -6.24
C SER A 203 0.02 29.27 -5.91
N ARG A 204 1.03 28.44 -5.62
CA ARG A 204 0.87 27.03 -5.26
C ARG A 204 1.69 26.72 -4.00
N TYR A 205 1.22 25.77 -3.21
CA TYR A 205 2.01 25.12 -2.15
C TYR A 205 2.72 23.92 -2.78
N GLY A 206 3.97 24.10 -3.26
CA GLY A 206 4.82 23.04 -3.82
C GLY A 206 5.57 23.41 -5.12
N PHE A 207 6.66 22.69 -5.43
CA PHE A 207 7.47 22.90 -6.64
C PHE A 207 6.69 22.62 -7.94
N SER A 208 7.02 23.30 -9.03
CA SER A 208 6.42 23.05 -10.35
C SER A 208 6.84 21.71 -10.98
N ALA A 209 6.04 21.21 -11.93
CA ALA A 209 6.29 19.97 -12.65
C ALA A 209 7.72 19.85 -13.25
N PRO A 210 8.30 20.87 -13.92
CA PRO A 210 9.69 20.79 -14.39
C PRO A 210 10.70 20.64 -13.25
N ILE A 211 10.52 21.36 -12.13
CA ILE A 211 11.44 21.28 -10.98
C ILE A 211 11.35 19.92 -10.29
N GLN A 212 10.14 19.39 -10.11
CA GLN A 212 9.94 18.02 -9.61
C GLN A 212 10.59 16.97 -10.53
N SER A 213 10.54 17.18 -11.84
CA SER A 213 11.22 16.31 -12.82
C SER A 213 12.74 16.36 -12.67
N LEU A 214 13.33 17.55 -12.47
CA LEU A 214 14.76 17.70 -12.24
C LEU A 214 15.20 17.00 -10.94
N ALA A 215 14.44 17.13 -9.86
CA ALA A 215 14.68 16.42 -8.61
C ALA A 215 14.68 14.89 -8.82
N ARG A 216 13.64 14.38 -9.49
CA ARG A 216 13.45 12.94 -9.74
C ARG A 216 14.62 12.30 -10.51
N HIS A 217 15.22 13.07 -11.42
CA HIS A 217 16.34 12.63 -12.25
C HIS A 217 17.72 13.02 -11.72
N GLY A 218 17.81 13.49 -10.46
CA GLY A 218 19.09 13.74 -9.80
C GLY A 218 19.83 15.00 -10.27
N PHE A 219 19.16 15.93 -10.94
CA PHE A 219 19.76 17.19 -11.36
C PHE A 219 19.78 18.26 -10.26
N LEU A 220 19.16 18.00 -9.10
CA LEU A 220 19.07 18.94 -7.96
C LEU A 220 19.87 18.45 -6.74
N ASP A 221 21.08 17.94 -6.97
CA ASP A 221 21.98 17.41 -5.93
C ASP A 221 23.03 18.42 -5.43
N GLY A 222 22.90 19.69 -5.84
CA GLY A 222 23.79 20.79 -5.46
C GLY A 222 24.99 20.99 -6.37
N ARG A 223 25.23 20.11 -7.36
CA ARG A 223 26.34 20.28 -8.32
C ARG A 223 26.08 21.30 -9.42
N TYR A 224 24.81 21.58 -9.70
CA TYR A 224 24.38 22.40 -10.83
C TYR A 224 23.78 23.73 -10.38
N ARG A 225 24.04 24.78 -11.17
CA ARG A 225 23.33 26.07 -11.06
C ARG A 225 22.07 26.03 -11.91
N LEU A 226 20.96 26.51 -11.37
CA LEU A 226 19.67 26.57 -12.05
C LEU A 226 19.25 28.00 -12.33
N PHE A 227 18.83 28.28 -13.56
CA PHE A 227 18.22 29.56 -13.95
C PHE A 227 16.79 29.34 -14.44
N ASP A 228 15.83 30.02 -13.82
CA ASP A 228 14.41 29.93 -14.19
C ASP A 228 13.99 31.11 -15.08
N TYR A 229 13.82 30.84 -16.38
CA TYR A 229 13.46 31.83 -17.39
C TYR A 229 11.94 31.95 -17.46
N GLY A 230 11.41 33.07 -16.95
CA GLY A 230 9.97 33.30 -16.75
C GLY A 230 9.47 32.79 -15.40
N CYS A 231 10.22 33.07 -14.32
CA CYS A 231 9.98 32.49 -12.98
C CYS A 231 8.68 32.97 -12.29
N GLY A 232 7.93 33.90 -12.89
CA GLY A 232 6.71 34.45 -12.30
C GLY A 232 6.97 35.01 -10.90
N ARG A 233 6.22 34.54 -9.90
CA ARG A 233 6.36 34.99 -8.50
C ARG A 233 7.55 34.40 -7.75
N SER A 234 8.42 33.65 -8.42
CA SER A 234 9.66 33.08 -7.87
C SER A 234 9.47 32.04 -6.75
N ASP A 235 8.32 31.36 -6.70
CA ASP A 235 8.04 30.33 -5.69
C ASP A 235 9.03 29.14 -5.79
N ASP A 236 9.32 28.66 -7.02
CA ASP A 236 10.30 27.60 -7.27
C ASP A 236 11.73 28.02 -6.91
N VAL A 237 12.15 29.20 -7.35
CA VAL A 237 13.49 29.75 -7.07
C VAL A 237 13.70 29.92 -5.56
N ARG A 238 12.69 30.43 -4.83
CA ARG A 238 12.74 30.55 -3.36
C ARG A 238 12.89 29.19 -2.71
N GLY A 239 12.05 28.22 -3.06
CA GLY A 239 12.11 26.88 -2.48
C GLY A 239 13.45 26.17 -2.75
N LEU A 240 14.04 26.34 -3.94
CA LEU A 240 15.36 25.76 -4.25
C LEU A 240 16.47 26.38 -3.40
N ARG A 241 16.45 27.71 -3.20
CA ARG A 241 17.42 28.42 -2.34
C ARG A 241 17.30 28.01 -0.88
N GLU A 242 16.07 27.83 -0.37
CA GLU A 242 15.81 27.34 0.99
C GLU A 242 16.37 25.91 1.20
N ASN A 243 16.45 25.11 0.14
CA ASN A 243 17.08 23.79 0.15
C ASN A 243 18.59 23.83 -0.12
N GLY A 244 19.22 25.02 -0.08
CA GLY A 244 20.67 25.18 -0.26
C GLY A 244 21.18 25.05 -1.70
N LEU A 245 20.29 25.09 -2.70
CA LEU A 245 20.65 24.98 -4.11
C LEU A 245 20.91 26.36 -4.74
N ALA A 246 21.86 26.42 -5.68
CA ALA A 246 22.18 27.64 -6.42
C ALA A 246 21.14 27.88 -7.53
N ALA A 247 20.11 28.68 -7.22
CA ALA A 247 19.04 29.02 -8.16
C ALA A 247 18.88 30.54 -8.34
N THR A 248 18.70 30.99 -9.59
CA THR A 248 18.35 32.37 -9.97
C THR A 248 17.18 32.33 -10.96
N GLY A 249 16.50 33.46 -11.16
CA GLY A 249 15.35 33.51 -12.05
C GLY A 249 15.04 34.93 -12.49
N TRP A 250 14.45 35.03 -13.69
CA TRP A 250 14.05 36.29 -14.29
C TRP A 250 12.62 36.18 -14.80
N ASP A 251 11.85 37.26 -14.69
CA ASP A 251 10.52 37.38 -15.25
C ASP A 251 10.30 38.81 -15.76
N PRO A 252 9.72 39.00 -16.97
CA PRO A 252 9.56 40.34 -17.55
C PRO A 252 8.65 41.28 -16.73
N TYR A 253 7.84 40.75 -15.80
CA TYR A 253 6.93 41.53 -14.98
C TYR A 253 7.28 41.47 -13.48
N PHE A 254 7.49 40.27 -12.94
CA PHE A 254 7.68 40.07 -11.50
C PHE A 254 9.12 40.23 -11.04
N ALA A 255 10.09 40.03 -11.93
CA ALA A 255 11.52 40.12 -11.63
C ALA A 255 12.32 40.73 -12.82
N PRO A 256 11.95 41.93 -13.32
CA PRO A 256 12.53 42.48 -14.55
C PRO A 256 13.97 42.95 -14.37
N ASP A 257 14.35 43.32 -13.15
CA ASP A 257 15.67 43.85 -12.78
C ASP A 257 16.68 42.75 -12.42
N GLU A 258 16.25 41.49 -12.30
CA GLU A 258 17.16 40.37 -12.05
C GLU A 258 18.04 40.10 -13.28
N PRO A 259 19.33 39.78 -13.08
CA PRO A 259 20.25 39.55 -14.19
C PRO A 259 19.89 38.25 -14.92
N ILE A 260 19.89 38.30 -16.25
CA ILE A 260 19.79 37.11 -17.09
C ILE A 260 21.20 36.57 -17.29
N GLU A 261 21.46 35.37 -16.76
CA GLU A 261 22.78 34.74 -16.73
C GLU A 261 22.73 33.29 -17.23
N SER A 262 23.87 32.76 -17.67
CA SER A 262 23.97 31.35 -18.06
C SER A 262 24.06 30.46 -16.82
N ALA A 263 23.47 29.28 -16.93
CA ALA A 263 23.43 28.28 -15.88
C ALA A 263 23.53 26.87 -16.46
N ASP A 264 23.93 25.93 -15.62
CA ASP A 264 24.02 24.52 -16.02
C ASP A 264 22.64 24.00 -16.44
N LEU A 265 21.60 24.35 -15.68
CA LEU A 265 20.21 23.99 -15.93
C LEU A 265 19.39 25.25 -16.18
N VAL A 266 18.69 25.33 -17.32
CA VAL A 266 17.73 26.41 -17.59
C VAL A 266 16.33 25.84 -17.65
N ASN A 267 15.41 26.40 -16.86
CA ASN A 267 13.99 26.07 -16.92
C ASN A 267 13.23 27.11 -17.74
N LEU A 268 12.41 26.66 -18.69
CA LEU A 268 11.45 27.45 -19.46
C LEU A 268 10.05 26.87 -19.20
N GLY A 269 9.59 27.03 -17.96
CA GLY A 269 8.38 26.40 -17.46
C GLY A 269 7.10 27.14 -17.85
N PHE A 270 6.28 26.57 -18.73
CA PHE A 270 4.95 27.08 -19.12
C PHE A 270 4.95 28.47 -19.81
N VAL A 271 6.12 29.02 -20.13
CA VAL A 271 6.29 30.34 -20.77
C VAL A 271 5.77 30.35 -22.21
N ILE A 272 6.09 29.30 -22.98
CA ILE A 272 5.71 29.22 -24.39
C ILE A 272 4.18 29.19 -24.56
N ASN A 273 3.43 28.69 -23.57
CA ASN A 273 1.98 28.65 -23.66
C ASN A 273 1.33 30.04 -23.59
N VAL A 274 1.95 31.02 -22.95
CA VAL A 274 1.31 32.30 -22.63
C VAL A 274 1.70 33.43 -23.58
N ILE A 275 2.58 33.15 -24.54
CA ILE A 275 3.05 34.09 -25.56
C ILE A 275 2.21 33.91 -26.83
N GLU A 276 1.41 34.92 -27.17
CA GLU A 276 0.49 34.94 -28.31
C GLU A 276 1.17 35.15 -29.67
N ASP A 277 2.42 35.60 -29.66
CA ASP A 277 3.19 35.87 -30.85
C ASP A 277 4.18 34.72 -31.14
N PHE A 278 4.18 34.25 -32.38
CA PHE A 278 5.03 33.11 -32.75
C PHE A 278 6.51 33.49 -32.76
N ASP A 279 6.84 34.69 -33.25
CA ASP A 279 8.23 35.14 -33.31
C ASP A 279 8.77 35.42 -31.90
N GLU A 280 7.94 35.94 -31.00
CA GLU A 280 8.30 36.11 -29.58
C GLU A 280 8.50 34.76 -28.86
N ARG A 281 7.71 33.72 -29.17
CA ARG A 281 7.93 32.36 -28.65
C ARG A 281 9.27 31.80 -29.10
N LEU A 282 9.61 32.01 -30.37
CA LEU A 282 10.88 31.59 -30.95
C LEU A 282 12.05 32.31 -30.27
N GLU A 283 11.94 33.62 -30.06
CA GLU A 283 12.94 34.41 -29.34
C GLU A 283 13.12 33.94 -27.89
N ALA A 284 12.02 33.73 -27.15
CA ALA A 284 12.08 33.26 -25.78
C ALA A 284 12.75 31.88 -25.67
N LEU A 285 12.41 30.94 -26.57
CA LEU A 285 12.99 29.60 -26.62
C LEU A 285 14.49 29.62 -26.97
N THR A 286 14.86 30.32 -28.04
CA THR A 286 16.26 30.44 -28.47
C THR A 286 17.13 31.16 -27.43
N ARG A 287 16.58 32.17 -26.75
CA ARG A 287 17.26 32.86 -25.65
C ARG A 287 17.46 31.95 -24.44
N ALA A 288 16.43 31.24 -23.98
CA ALA A 288 16.57 30.26 -22.90
C ALA A 288 17.60 29.17 -23.25
N TRP A 289 17.60 28.69 -24.50
CA TRP A 289 18.59 27.74 -24.99
C TRP A 289 20.02 28.29 -24.94
N SER A 290 20.22 29.55 -25.32
CA SER A 290 21.55 30.18 -25.32
C SER A 290 22.20 30.26 -23.92
N LEU A 291 21.36 30.28 -22.87
CA LEU A 291 21.77 30.37 -21.46
C LEU A 291 22.07 29.00 -20.83
N ALA A 292 21.61 27.91 -21.45
CA ALA A 292 21.81 26.57 -20.92
C ALA A 292 23.22 26.07 -21.23
N ASP A 293 24.01 25.74 -20.21
CA ASP A 293 25.34 25.13 -20.40
C ASP A 293 25.24 23.60 -20.51
N THR A 294 24.32 22.96 -19.79
CA THR A 294 24.12 21.50 -19.78
C THR A 294 22.75 21.08 -20.31
N LEU A 295 21.65 21.60 -19.76
CA LEU A 295 20.28 21.14 -20.01
C LEU A 295 19.28 22.30 -20.06
N LEU A 296 18.43 22.33 -21.08
CA LEU A 296 17.22 23.14 -21.14
C LEU A 296 16.00 22.27 -20.84
N VAL A 297 15.17 22.71 -19.89
CA VAL A 297 13.88 22.10 -19.57
C VAL A 297 12.77 22.97 -20.14
N VAL A 298 11.94 22.42 -21.01
CA VAL A 298 10.77 23.12 -21.56
C VAL A 298 9.50 22.44 -21.07
N SER A 299 8.58 23.21 -20.48
CA SER A 299 7.27 22.68 -20.07
C SER A 299 6.12 23.41 -20.75
N VAL A 300 5.10 22.66 -21.17
CA VAL A 300 3.89 23.18 -21.79
C VAL A 300 2.61 22.53 -21.24
N MET A 301 1.51 23.27 -21.28
CA MET A 301 0.18 22.69 -21.10
C MET A 301 -0.25 21.89 -22.35
N LEU A 302 -0.70 20.65 -22.14
CA LEU A 302 -1.22 19.80 -23.20
C LEU A 302 -2.70 20.08 -23.50
N ALA A 303 -3.12 19.85 -24.74
CA ALA A 303 -4.50 19.98 -25.16
C ALA A 303 -5.35 18.85 -24.59
N ASN A 304 -6.14 19.13 -23.55
CA ASN A 304 -7.22 18.25 -23.11
C ASN A 304 -8.46 18.50 -23.97
N GLN A 305 -9.10 17.44 -24.46
CA GLN A 305 -10.34 17.55 -25.23
C GLN A 305 -11.50 18.17 -24.43
N ASN A 306 -11.37 18.27 -23.09
CA ASN A 306 -12.40 18.79 -22.20
C ASN A 306 -12.21 20.25 -21.72
N ASP A 307 -11.19 20.98 -22.15
CA ASP A 307 -10.85 22.27 -21.52
C ASP A 307 -10.56 23.46 -22.44
N ALA A 308 -11.04 23.44 -23.70
CA ALA A 308 -11.04 24.64 -24.53
C ALA A 308 -12.17 25.61 -24.12
N ARG A 309 -12.20 26.05 -22.86
CA ARG A 309 -13.07 27.16 -22.40
C ARG A 309 -12.42 28.50 -22.78
N GLY A 310 -12.62 28.92 -24.02
CA GLY A 310 -12.17 30.23 -24.50
C GLY A 310 -12.57 30.52 -25.94
N GLU A 311 -12.52 31.78 -26.33
CA GLU A 311 -12.70 32.15 -27.75
C GLU A 311 -11.39 31.84 -28.51
N PRO A 312 -11.45 31.16 -29.66
CA PRO A 312 -10.28 30.98 -30.51
C PRO A 312 -9.62 32.33 -30.84
N PHE A 313 -8.33 32.44 -30.58
CA PHE A 313 -7.57 33.66 -30.81
C PHE A 313 -6.17 33.30 -31.30
N ARG A 314 -5.83 33.69 -32.54
CA ARG A 314 -4.62 33.25 -33.26
C ARG A 314 -4.54 31.71 -33.30
N ASP A 315 -3.45 31.11 -32.85
CA ASP A 315 -3.25 29.65 -32.78
C ASP A 315 -3.60 29.06 -31.41
N GLY A 316 -4.12 29.86 -30.48
CA GLY A 316 -4.51 29.44 -29.13
C GLY A 316 -5.94 29.87 -28.77
N VAL A 317 -6.20 29.98 -27.47
CA VAL A 317 -7.49 30.44 -26.93
C VAL A 317 -7.32 31.66 -26.05
N ARG A 318 -8.28 32.59 -26.13
CA ARG A 318 -8.43 33.70 -25.18
C ARG A 318 -9.37 33.26 -24.05
N THR A 319 -8.84 33.22 -22.83
CA THR A 319 -9.62 32.84 -21.64
C THR A 319 -10.61 33.95 -21.24
N LEU A 320 -11.64 33.60 -20.45
CA LEU A 320 -12.60 34.56 -19.87
C LEU A 320 -11.93 35.64 -18.99
N ARG A 321 -10.67 35.43 -18.57
CA ARG A 321 -9.88 36.39 -17.78
C ARG A 321 -9.04 37.34 -18.65
N GLY A 322 -9.15 37.23 -19.99
CA GLY A 322 -8.44 38.06 -20.94
C GLY A 322 -6.97 37.66 -21.18
N THR A 323 -6.58 36.44 -20.82
CA THR A 323 -5.22 35.89 -21.05
C THR A 323 -5.21 34.98 -22.28
N PHE A 324 -4.07 34.92 -22.98
CA PHE A 324 -3.83 33.98 -24.07
C PHE A 324 -3.26 32.66 -23.52
N GLN A 325 -3.71 31.54 -24.08
CA GLN A 325 -3.14 30.22 -23.79
C GLN A 325 -3.08 29.37 -25.08
N ARG A 326 -1.90 28.88 -25.43
CA ARG A 326 -1.70 27.81 -26.43
C ARG A 326 -1.58 26.48 -25.72
N TYR A 327 -2.34 25.47 -26.13
CA TYR A 327 -2.21 24.09 -25.67
C TYR A 327 -1.57 23.23 -26.74
N TYR A 328 -0.58 22.40 -26.43
CA TYR A 328 0.13 21.58 -27.43
C TYR A 328 -0.30 20.10 -27.35
N THR A 329 -0.14 19.34 -28.42
CA THR A 329 0.00 17.87 -28.26
C THR A 329 1.45 17.53 -27.94
N GLN A 330 1.71 16.34 -27.38
CA GLN A 330 3.07 15.89 -27.08
C GLN A 330 3.94 15.84 -28.36
N ALA A 331 3.37 15.40 -29.48
CA ALA A 331 4.05 15.36 -30.77
C ALA A 331 4.33 16.76 -31.34
N GLU A 332 3.37 17.68 -31.20
CA GLU A 332 3.52 19.07 -31.66
C GLU A 332 4.65 19.80 -30.92
N ILE A 333 4.69 19.72 -29.59
CA ILE A 333 5.74 20.41 -28.83
C ILE A 333 7.13 19.81 -29.11
N LYS A 334 7.24 18.48 -29.24
CA LYS A 334 8.49 17.81 -29.60
C LYS A 334 8.98 18.29 -30.97
N ALA A 335 8.12 18.28 -31.97
CA ALA A 335 8.46 18.74 -33.32
C ALA A 335 8.87 20.22 -33.32
N PHE A 336 8.15 21.08 -32.58
CA PHE A 336 8.49 22.50 -32.46
C PHE A 336 9.88 22.72 -31.86
N LEU A 337 10.22 22.00 -30.78
CA LEU A 337 11.55 22.10 -30.16
C LEU A 337 12.65 21.58 -31.08
N GLU A 338 12.44 20.44 -31.73
CA GLU A 338 13.42 19.84 -32.65
C GLU A 338 13.66 20.70 -33.89
N GLU A 339 12.61 21.32 -34.43
CA GLU A 339 12.72 22.23 -35.58
C GLU A 339 13.45 23.53 -35.23
N VAL A 340 13.18 24.09 -34.05
CA VAL A 340 13.76 25.38 -33.63
C VAL A 340 15.19 25.25 -33.13
N LEU A 341 15.48 24.22 -32.35
CA LEU A 341 16.77 24.05 -31.69
C LEU A 341 17.76 23.19 -32.48
N ASP A 342 17.29 22.47 -33.50
CA ASP A 342 18.05 21.45 -34.25
C ASP A 342 18.69 20.38 -33.32
N GLU A 343 18.00 20.10 -32.22
CA GLU A 343 18.44 19.17 -31.17
C GLU A 343 17.29 18.26 -30.77
N GLU A 344 17.62 17.03 -30.35
CA GLU A 344 16.62 16.05 -29.94
C GLU A 344 15.93 16.47 -28.62
N ALA A 345 14.60 16.46 -28.63
CA ALA A 345 13.79 16.80 -27.46
C ALA A 345 13.26 15.53 -26.79
N ILE A 346 13.73 15.26 -25.58
CA ILE A 346 13.45 14.04 -24.83
C ILE A 346 12.24 14.26 -23.91
N PRO A 347 11.10 13.60 -24.13
CA PRO A 347 9.95 13.74 -23.25
C PRO A 347 10.17 13.01 -21.92
N VAL A 348 10.06 13.74 -20.80
CA VAL A 348 10.28 13.18 -19.44
C VAL A 348 9.01 13.16 -18.58
N ALA A 349 8.02 13.98 -18.91
CA ALA A 349 6.66 13.92 -18.36
C ALA A 349 5.65 14.52 -19.39
N PRO A 350 4.33 14.35 -19.22
CA PRO A 350 3.33 15.00 -20.06
C PRO A 350 3.58 16.51 -20.13
N GLY A 351 3.88 17.01 -21.32
CA GLY A 351 4.21 18.41 -21.54
C GLY A 351 5.58 18.87 -21.06
N VAL A 352 6.44 18.01 -20.47
CA VAL A 352 7.80 18.38 -20.02
C VAL A 352 8.85 17.66 -20.89
N LEU A 353 9.74 18.43 -21.51
CA LEU A 353 10.78 17.94 -22.40
C LEU A 353 12.15 18.48 -22.00
N TYR A 354 13.17 17.62 -22.11
CA TYR A 354 14.57 17.93 -21.88
C TYR A 354 15.30 18.05 -23.21
N VAL A 355 16.13 19.09 -23.35
CA VAL A 355 17.03 19.29 -24.49
C VAL A 355 18.45 19.45 -23.95
N PHE A 356 19.32 18.48 -24.22
CA PHE A 356 20.68 18.48 -23.69
C PHE A 356 21.66 19.18 -24.63
N ARG A 357 22.38 20.15 -24.07
CA ARG A 357 23.52 20.80 -24.73
C ARG A 357 24.81 20.02 -24.51
N ASP A 358 25.01 19.54 -23.27
CA ASP A 358 26.09 18.60 -22.97
C ASP A 358 25.68 17.18 -23.37
N LYS A 359 26.34 16.68 -24.41
CA LYS A 359 26.13 15.36 -24.99
C LYS A 359 26.63 14.21 -24.10
N GLU A 360 27.54 14.46 -23.17
CA GLU A 360 27.93 13.47 -22.16
C GLU A 360 26.90 13.41 -21.02
N ALA A 361 26.34 14.55 -20.60
CA ALA A 361 25.25 14.58 -19.63
C ALA A 361 24.00 13.87 -20.15
N GLU A 362 23.69 14.03 -21.44
CA GLU A 362 22.59 13.31 -22.10
C GLU A 362 22.76 11.78 -22.01
N GLN A 363 23.97 11.27 -22.24
CA GLN A 363 24.24 9.84 -22.15
C GLN A 363 24.19 9.33 -20.71
N ARG A 364 24.74 10.08 -19.76
CA ARG A 364 24.61 9.76 -18.33
C ARG A 364 23.14 9.72 -17.93
N PHE A 365 22.35 10.69 -18.39
CA PHE A 365 20.92 10.72 -18.16
C PHE A 365 20.22 9.47 -18.70
N PHE A 366 20.48 9.04 -19.93
CA PHE A 366 19.86 7.82 -20.47
C PHE A 366 20.27 6.56 -19.71
N VAL A 367 21.54 6.41 -19.35
CA VAL A 367 22.00 5.26 -18.55
C VAL A 367 21.37 5.26 -17.15
N GLU A 368 21.28 6.43 -16.51
CA GLU A 368 20.71 6.55 -15.15
C GLU A 368 19.17 6.47 -15.15
N ARG A 369 18.51 6.94 -16.21
CA ARG A 369 17.05 6.87 -16.41
C ARG A 369 16.54 5.43 -16.41
N TYR A 370 17.37 4.47 -16.82
CA TYR A 370 17.06 3.05 -16.86
C TYR A 370 17.88 2.24 -15.86
N ARG A 371 18.34 2.87 -14.77
CA ARG A 371 19.07 2.15 -13.72
C ARG A 371 18.10 1.41 -12.80
N SER A 372 18.49 0.21 -12.37
CA SER A 372 17.72 -0.53 -11.38
C SER A 372 17.94 0.09 -10.01
N ARG A 373 16.85 0.38 -9.30
CA ARG A 373 16.86 0.68 -7.86
C ARG A 373 16.68 -0.60 -7.04
N ARG A 374 17.32 -1.71 -7.45
CA ARG A 374 17.46 -2.87 -6.56
C ARG A 374 18.05 -2.38 -5.25
N ASN A 375 17.25 -2.55 -4.22
CA ASN A 375 17.39 -1.86 -2.97
C ASN A 375 18.57 -2.43 -2.17
N ARG A 376 19.73 -1.78 -2.28
CA ARG A 376 20.92 -2.13 -1.50
C ARG A 376 21.08 -1.22 -0.29
N LEU A 377 20.05 -1.11 0.55
CA LEU A 377 20.30 -0.61 1.89
C LEU A 377 21.06 -1.69 2.64
N ARG A 378 22.32 -1.38 2.93
CA ARG A 378 23.16 -2.16 3.82
C ARG A 378 22.52 -2.15 5.22
N GLU A 379 22.38 -3.31 5.87
CA GLU A 379 22.09 -3.34 7.30
C GLU A 379 23.16 -2.52 8.05
N PRO A 380 22.79 -1.66 9.01
CA PRO A 380 23.77 -0.94 9.80
C PRO A 380 24.72 -1.95 10.44
N SER A 381 26.02 -1.84 10.15
CA SER A 381 27.01 -2.73 10.73
C SER A 381 26.88 -2.73 12.25
N LEU A 382 26.64 -3.91 12.81
CA LEU A 382 26.60 -4.13 14.25
C LEU A 382 27.92 -3.63 14.83
N ARG A 383 27.91 -2.49 15.52
CA ARG A 383 29.05 -2.07 16.35
C ARG A 383 29.23 -3.15 17.42
N GLU A 384 30.29 -3.95 17.29
CA GLU A 384 30.68 -4.90 18.33
C GLU A 384 30.82 -4.17 19.67
N ARG A 385 30.16 -4.72 20.72
CA ARG A 385 30.49 -4.38 22.10
C ARG A 385 31.98 -4.66 22.32
N PRO A 386 32.73 -3.82 23.04
CA PRO A 386 34.13 -4.09 23.33
C PRO A 386 34.24 -5.39 24.13
N SER A 387 34.74 -6.44 23.51
CA SER A 387 35.20 -7.64 24.22
C SER A 387 36.35 -7.22 25.15
N THR A 388 36.19 -7.45 26.45
CA THR A 388 37.23 -7.24 27.47
C THR A 388 38.29 -8.33 27.36
N THR A 389 39.04 -8.32 26.27
CA THR A 389 40.33 -8.99 26.12
C THR A 389 41.22 -8.08 25.29
N THR A 390 42.27 -7.52 25.89
CA THR A 390 43.23 -6.62 25.23
C THR A 390 43.81 -7.28 23.97
N PRO A 391 43.43 -6.88 22.75
CA PRO A 391 43.99 -7.47 21.54
C PRO A 391 45.26 -6.70 21.15
N ARG A 392 46.14 -7.38 20.40
CA ARG A 392 47.27 -6.74 19.73
C ARG A 392 46.76 -5.63 18.82
N ARG A 393 47.45 -4.48 18.81
CA ARG A 393 47.21 -3.32 17.95
C ARG A 393 47.02 -3.74 16.48
N ASP A 394 45.79 -3.73 15.96
CA ASP A 394 45.51 -4.00 14.56
C ASP A 394 45.68 -2.72 13.74
N ARG A 395 46.86 -2.56 13.14
CA ARG A 395 47.18 -1.42 12.27
C ARG A 395 46.25 -1.30 11.06
N SER A 396 45.60 -2.38 10.63
CA SER A 396 44.65 -2.34 9.52
C SER A 396 43.32 -1.72 9.95
N ALA A 397 42.82 -2.04 11.15
CA ALA A 397 41.61 -1.44 11.70
C ALA A 397 41.80 0.05 11.99
N GLU A 398 42.93 0.46 12.56
CA GLU A 398 43.27 1.88 12.79
C GLU A 398 43.32 2.65 11.45
N LYS A 399 43.89 2.05 10.41
CA LYS A 399 43.98 2.66 9.07
C LYS A 399 42.63 2.76 8.37
N TYR A 400 41.75 1.78 8.56
CA TYR A 400 40.37 1.85 8.07
C TYR A 400 39.60 2.99 8.75
N ALA A 401 39.66 3.07 10.08
CA ALA A 401 38.96 4.10 10.85
C ALA A 401 39.40 5.53 10.47
N THR A 402 40.67 5.71 10.08
CA THR A 402 41.22 7.00 9.65
C THR A 402 40.65 7.48 8.30
N HIS A 403 40.30 6.56 7.40
CA HIS A 403 39.80 6.86 6.04
C HIS A 403 38.42 6.26 5.80
N ALA A 404 37.60 6.13 6.84
CA ALA A 404 36.35 5.37 6.78
C ALA A 404 35.36 5.97 5.77
N SER A 405 35.24 7.30 5.72
CA SER A 405 34.33 8.00 4.81
C SER A 405 34.71 7.74 3.34
N GLU A 406 35.99 7.93 3.02
CA GLU A 406 36.52 7.79 1.66
C GLU A 406 36.49 6.33 1.19
N LEU A 407 36.73 5.37 2.10
CA LEU A 407 36.64 3.94 1.82
C LEU A 407 35.20 3.46 1.61
N GLU A 408 34.23 3.96 2.38
CA GLU A 408 32.81 3.66 2.17
C GLU A 408 32.27 4.32 0.89
N GLY A 409 32.74 5.54 0.56
CA GLY A 409 32.48 6.17 -0.74
C GLY A 409 33.03 5.34 -1.90
N LEU A 410 34.27 4.83 -1.78
CA LEU A 410 34.88 3.93 -2.76
C LEU A 410 34.13 2.60 -2.89
N TRP A 411 33.67 2.02 -1.77
CA TRP A 411 32.86 0.80 -1.77
C TRP A 411 31.55 1.00 -2.53
N THR A 412 30.84 2.08 -2.22
CA THR A 412 29.58 2.46 -2.87
C THR A 412 29.79 2.70 -4.36
N CYS A 413 30.88 3.36 -4.76
CA CYS A 413 31.23 3.55 -6.16
C CYS A 413 31.49 2.22 -6.89
N TRP A 414 32.22 1.30 -6.27
CA TRP A 414 32.48 -0.04 -6.83
C TRP A 414 31.17 -0.82 -7.02
N LEU A 415 30.31 -0.89 -6.00
CA LEU A 415 29.01 -1.55 -6.11
C LEU A 415 28.09 -0.88 -7.14
N ARG A 416 28.17 0.45 -7.30
CA ARG A 416 27.43 1.18 -8.34
C ARG A 416 27.88 0.83 -9.75
N LEU A 417 29.19 0.73 -9.97
CA LEU A 417 29.75 0.47 -11.29
C LEU A 417 29.72 -1.01 -11.68
N GLY A 418 29.53 -1.93 -10.73
CA GLY A 418 29.61 -3.38 -10.97
C GLY A 418 30.99 -3.87 -11.43
N ARG A 419 31.98 -2.97 -11.48
CA ARG A 419 33.38 -3.22 -11.82
C ARG A 419 34.28 -2.33 -10.99
N ARG A 420 35.58 -2.64 -10.94
CA ARG A 420 36.56 -1.82 -10.23
C ARG A 420 36.57 -0.39 -10.81
N PRO A 421 36.38 0.66 -9.97
CA PRO A 421 36.42 2.04 -10.42
C PRO A 421 37.79 2.44 -10.96
N ASP A 422 37.80 3.25 -12.03
CA ASP A 422 39.00 3.95 -12.48
C ASP A 422 39.29 5.16 -11.58
N ARG A 423 40.53 5.66 -11.59
CA ARG A 423 40.91 6.85 -10.81
C ARG A 423 40.03 8.07 -11.12
N SER A 424 39.61 8.23 -12.38
CA SER A 424 38.75 9.34 -12.80
C SER A 424 37.29 9.24 -12.33
N GLU A 425 36.87 8.08 -11.81
CA GLU A 425 35.49 7.79 -11.39
C GLU A 425 35.32 7.84 -9.86
N VAL A 426 36.38 8.19 -9.13
CA VAL A 426 36.43 8.23 -7.66
C VAL A 426 36.54 9.69 -7.19
N GLU A 427 35.57 10.15 -6.41
CA GLU A 427 35.53 11.53 -5.88
C GLU A 427 36.74 11.82 -4.98
N ASP A 428 36.98 10.98 -3.97
CA ASP A 428 38.08 11.13 -3.00
C ASP A 428 39.41 10.54 -3.49
N ALA A 429 39.66 10.55 -4.80
CA ALA A 429 40.80 9.86 -5.38
C ALA A 429 42.15 10.36 -4.84
N LEU A 430 42.25 11.65 -4.49
CA LEU A 430 43.47 12.25 -3.96
C LEU A 430 43.76 11.74 -2.53
N ALA A 431 42.80 11.84 -1.62
CA ALA A 431 42.92 11.38 -0.24
C ALA A 431 43.23 9.87 -0.15
N LEU A 432 42.54 9.06 -0.97
CA LEU A 432 42.79 7.62 -1.05
C LEU A 432 44.18 7.30 -1.60
N THR A 433 44.68 8.09 -2.56
CA THR A 433 46.02 7.92 -3.10
C THR A 433 47.09 8.32 -2.07
N GLU A 434 46.87 9.36 -1.27
CA GLU A 434 47.79 9.74 -0.19
C GLU A 434 47.82 8.70 0.93
N GLY A 435 46.67 8.18 1.35
CA GLY A 435 46.58 7.18 2.42
C GLY A 435 47.09 5.77 2.03
N PHE A 436 46.88 5.35 0.78
CA PHE A 436 47.14 3.96 0.34
C PHE A 436 48.18 3.84 -0.79
N GLY A 437 48.66 4.97 -1.31
CA GLY A 437 49.63 5.08 -2.41
C GLY A 437 49.02 4.97 -3.81
N SER A 438 47.86 4.34 -3.96
CA SER A 438 47.12 4.23 -5.24
C SER A 438 45.70 3.71 -5.00
N ILE A 439 44.76 4.03 -5.89
CA ILE A 439 43.38 3.51 -5.85
C ILE A 439 43.35 1.98 -5.91
N ALA A 440 44.18 1.34 -6.74
CA ALA A 440 44.25 -0.12 -6.81
C ALA A 440 44.66 -0.77 -5.47
N LYS A 441 45.51 -0.10 -4.68
CA LYS A 441 45.88 -0.57 -3.33
C LYS A 441 44.76 -0.31 -2.33
N ALA A 442 44.04 0.81 -2.45
CA ALA A 442 42.87 1.11 -1.63
C ALA A 442 41.75 0.08 -1.84
N LEU A 443 41.43 -0.27 -3.09
CA LEU A 443 40.43 -1.30 -3.43
C LEU A 443 40.78 -2.68 -2.85
N ARG A 444 42.04 -3.12 -2.97
CA ARG A 444 42.50 -4.40 -2.38
C ARG A 444 42.41 -4.39 -0.85
N PHE A 445 42.77 -3.26 -0.23
CA PHE A 445 42.67 -3.10 1.22
C PHE A 445 41.21 -3.16 1.67
N LEU A 446 40.32 -2.46 0.97
CA LEU A 446 38.89 -2.43 1.21
C LEU A 446 38.25 -3.82 1.08
N GLU A 447 38.52 -4.53 -0.02
CA GLU A 447 38.07 -5.90 -0.27
C GLU A 447 38.50 -6.85 0.86
N THR A 448 39.77 -6.78 1.27
CA THR A 448 40.30 -7.58 2.39
C THR A 448 39.62 -7.23 3.72
N HIS A 449 39.32 -5.95 3.94
CA HIS A 449 38.65 -5.51 5.16
C HIS A 449 37.19 -5.97 5.19
N LYS A 450 36.45 -5.78 4.10
CA LYS A 450 35.05 -6.25 3.97
C LYS A 450 34.93 -7.76 4.08
N ALA A 451 35.88 -8.52 3.53
CA ALA A 451 35.89 -9.97 3.66
C ALA A 451 36.09 -10.43 5.12
N LYS A 452 36.82 -9.66 5.93
CA LYS A 452 36.94 -9.90 7.38
C LYS A 452 35.68 -9.49 8.14
N GLU A 453 35.01 -8.41 7.73
CA GLU A 453 33.80 -7.87 8.37
C GLU A 453 32.56 -8.72 8.08
N LEU A 454 32.34 -9.10 6.81
CA LEU A 454 31.11 -9.71 6.29
C LEU A 454 31.26 -11.17 5.88
N GLY A 455 32.51 -11.66 5.76
CA GLY A 455 32.85 -12.96 5.18
C GLY A 455 33.19 -12.88 3.69
N GLU A 456 34.13 -13.71 3.25
CA GLU A 456 34.63 -13.73 1.85
C GLU A 456 33.54 -14.12 0.84
N ALA A 457 32.68 -15.08 1.20
CA ALA A 457 31.55 -15.50 0.36
C ALA A 457 30.56 -14.35 0.12
N THR A 458 30.14 -13.66 1.18
CA THR A 458 29.20 -12.53 1.14
C THR A 458 29.72 -11.40 0.25
N VAL A 459 31.00 -11.03 0.40
CA VAL A 459 31.61 -9.98 -0.42
C VAL A 459 31.67 -10.37 -1.90
N SER A 460 32.01 -11.62 -2.19
CA SER A 460 32.03 -12.12 -3.57
C SER A 460 30.62 -12.11 -4.19
N GLU A 461 29.60 -12.45 -3.41
CA GLU A 461 28.21 -12.43 -3.83
C GLU A 461 27.70 -11.01 -4.08
N GLU A 462 27.95 -10.06 -3.17
CA GLU A 462 27.58 -8.65 -3.34
C GLU A 462 28.21 -8.04 -4.61
N LEU A 463 29.48 -8.35 -4.88
CA LEU A 463 30.18 -7.88 -6.07
C LEU A 463 29.63 -8.54 -7.36
N ALA A 464 29.35 -9.84 -7.34
CA ALA A 464 28.77 -10.55 -8.48
C ALA A 464 27.37 -10.01 -8.81
N GLN A 465 26.53 -9.79 -7.81
CA GLN A 465 25.22 -9.16 -7.97
C GLN A 465 25.35 -7.72 -8.50
N ALA A 466 26.38 -6.97 -8.09
CA ALA A 466 26.67 -5.63 -8.62
C ALA A 466 27.02 -5.63 -10.10
N GLU A 467 27.86 -6.59 -10.50
CA GLU A 467 28.21 -6.82 -11.90
C GLU A 467 26.97 -7.18 -12.73
N GLU A 468 26.18 -8.17 -12.30
CA GLU A 468 24.98 -8.63 -13.02
C GLU A 468 23.94 -7.50 -13.16
N ALA A 469 23.64 -6.77 -12.09
CA ALA A 469 22.70 -5.64 -12.14
C ALA A 469 23.19 -4.54 -13.11
N ARG A 470 24.50 -4.28 -13.16
CA ARG A 470 25.06 -3.32 -14.11
C ARG A 470 24.96 -3.80 -15.55
N ILE A 471 25.21 -5.09 -15.80
CA ILE A 471 25.05 -5.72 -17.11
C ILE A 471 23.60 -5.61 -17.58
N ASP A 472 22.64 -5.90 -16.71
CA ASP A 472 21.21 -5.79 -17.01
C ASP A 472 20.81 -4.35 -17.37
N ASP A 473 21.25 -3.36 -16.59
CA ASP A 473 20.97 -1.94 -16.86
C ASP A 473 21.56 -1.47 -18.19
N LEU A 474 22.78 -1.90 -18.51
CA LEU A 474 23.42 -1.58 -19.79
C LEU A 474 22.73 -2.29 -20.96
N THR A 475 22.30 -3.54 -20.77
CA THR A 475 21.57 -4.31 -21.79
C THR A 475 20.22 -3.66 -22.08
N LEU A 476 19.50 -3.23 -21.02
CA LEU A 476 18.28 -2.44 -21.12
C LEU A 476 18.51 -1.11 -21.85
N TYR A 477 19.58 -0.39 -21.51
CA TYR A 477 19.97 0.85 -22.22
C TYR A 477 20.16 0.58 -23.72
N PHE A 478 20.95 -0.42 -24.12
CA PHE A 478 21.17 -0.75 -25.53
C PHE A 478 19.93 -1.31 -26.24
N ALA A 479 19.00 -1.90 -25.50
CA ALA A 479 17.69 -2.32 -26.02
C ALA A 479 16.81 -1.12 -26.35
N LEU A 480 16.81 -0.08 -25.52
CA LEU A 480 15.97 1.11 -25.69
C LEU A 480 16.60 2.16 -26.63
N ASP A 481 17.94 2.22 -26.73
CA ASP A 481 18.68 3.02 -27.72
C ASP A 481 18.29 2.70 -29.17
N GLN A 482 17.64 1.53 -29.41
CA GLN A 482 17.08 1.16 -30.71
C GLN A 482 15.94 2.08 -31.18
N PHE A 483 15.26 2.75 -30.25
CA PHE A 483 14.18 3.70 -30.54
C PHE A 483 14.68 5.14 -30.72
N GLU A 484 15.97 5.41 -30.45
CA GLU A 484 16.58 6.73 -30.45
C GLU A 484 17.65 6.89 -31.56
N ARG A 485 18.20 8.10 -31.74
CA ARG A 485 19.29 8.35 -32.70
C ARG A 485 20.61 7.76 -32.18
N ARG A 486 20.92 6.54 -32.62
CA ARG A 486 22.17 5.81 -32.29
C ARG A 486 23.42 6.66 -32.41
N ARG A 487 24.27 6.64 -31.37
CA ARG A 487 25.55 7.36 -31.37
C ARG A 487 26.75 6.48 -31.70
N PRO A 488 27.76 6.99 -32.43
CA PRO A 488 29.02 6.28 -32.63
C PRO A 488 29.76 6.04 -31.31
N TYR A 489 30.43 4.88 -31.19
CA TYR A 489 31.22 4.50 -30.00
C TYR A 489 32.23 5.58 -29.54
N THR A 490 32.82 6.33 -30.47
CA THR A 490 33.81 7.39 -30.17
C THR A 490 33.23 8.59 -29.44
N GLN A 491 31.91 8.77 -29.50
CA GLN A 491 31.19 9.84 -28.83
C GLN A 491 30.62 9.40 -27.48
N LEU A 492 30.86 8.15 -27.06
CA LEU A 492 30.39 7.65 -25.78
C LEU A 492 31.26 8.15 -24.61
N GLU A 493 30.59 8.46 -23.50
CA GLU A 493 31.20 8.86 -22.24
C GLU A 493 32.30 7.84 -21.81
N PRO A 494 33.45 8.31 -21.30
CA PRO A 494 34.58 7.44 -20.91
C PRO A 494 34.22 6.25 -20.01
N GLY A 495 33.38 6.44 -18.99
CA GLY A 495 32.86 5.41 -18.11
C GLY A 495 32.06 4.35 -18.85
N LEU A 496 31.11 4.74 -19.70
CA LEU A 496 30.34 3.81 -20.53
C LEU A 496 31.25 2.99 -21.48
N ARG A 497 32.31 3.60 -22.03
CA ARG A 497 33.29 2.86 -22.85
C ARG A 497 34.05 1.80 -22.05
N ARG A 498 34.38 2.08 -20.78
CA ARG A 498 35.00 1.10 -19.88
C ARG A 498 34.03 -0.01 -19.52
N ASP A 499 32.76 0.33 -19.28
CA ASP A 499 31.69 -0.64 -19.02
C ASP A 499 31.52 -1.60 -20.19
N ILE A 500 31.38 -1.07 -21.42
CA ILE A 500 31.28 -1.87 -22.64
C ILE A 500 32.45 -2.85 -22.75
N LYS A 501 33.69 -2.35 -22.56
CA LYS A 501 34.89 -3.16 -22.66
C LYS A 501 34.96 -4.25 -21.58
N GLN A 502 34.55 -3.94 -20.36
CA GLN A 502 34.62 -4.86 -19.22
C GLN A 502 33.55 -5.96 -19.33
N PHE A 503 32.31 -5.58 -19.64
CA PHE A 503 31.16 -6.48 -19.53
C PHE A 503 30.79 -7.18 -20.85
N PHE A 504 30.97 -6.50 -21.99
CA PHE A 504 30.58 -7.02 -23.30
C PHE A 504 31.77 -7.25 -24.23
N GLY A 505 32.97 -6.84 -23.84
CA GLY A 505 34.20 -6.90 -24.65
C GLY A 505 34.28 -5.80 -25.71
N ASP A 506 33.25 -5.66 -26.54
CA ASP A 506 33.15 -4.63 -27.58
C ASP A 506 31.74 -4.05 -27.75
N TYR A 507 31.66 -2.91 -28.45
CA TYR A 507 30.40 -2.18 -28.65
C TYR A 507 29.37 -2.96 -29.47
N ARG A 508 29.82 -3.77 -30.44
CA ARG A 508 28.91 -4.57 -31.27
C ARG A 508 28.23 -5.64 -30.43
N SER A 509 28.97 -6.27 -29.55
CA SER A 509 28.47 -7.30 -28.63
C SER A 509 27.46 -6.72 -27.65
N ALA A 510 27.72 -5.51 -27.13
CA ALA A 510 26.78 -4.78 -26.27
C ALA A 510 25.46 -4.45 -27.00
N GLN A 511 25.55 -3.98 -28.24
CA GLN A 511 24.38 -3.72 -29.09
C GLN A 511 23.60 -5.00 -29.41
N SER A 512 24.29 -6.09 -29.72
CA SER A 512 23.65 -7.40 -29.97
C SER A 512 22.91 -7.90 -28.75
N ALA A 513 23.50 -7.78 -27.55
CA ALA A 513 22.85 -8.18 -26.31
C ALA A 513 21.55 -7.39 -26.06
N GLY A 514 21.59 -6.06 -26.23
CA GLY A 514 20.39 -5.22 -26.12
C GLY A 514 19.33 -5.57 -27.16
N TRP A 515 19.73 -5.83 -28.40
CA TRP A 515 18.83 -6.25 -29.47
C TRP A 515 18.17 -7.61 -29.20
N GLU A 516 18.93 -8.59 -28.73
CA GLU A 516 18.43 -9.91 -28.34
C GLU A 516 17.40 -9.80 -27.20
N LEU A 517 17.68 -8.99 -26.17
CA LEU A 517 16.74 -8.75 -25.08
C LEU A 517 15.45 -8.05 -25.58
N LEU A 518 15.58 -7.08 -26.49
CA LEU A 518 14.42 -6.42 -27.11
C LEU A 518 13.54 -7.41 -27.88
N LEU A 519 14.12 -8.35 -28.63
CA LEU A 519 13.34 -9.36 -29.34
C LEU A 519 12.58 -10.31 -28.40
N GLN A 520 13.12 -10.57 -27.21
CA GLN A 520 12.48 -11.46 -26.23
C GLN A 520 11.16 -10.91 -25.68
N ILE A 521 10.89 -9.60 -25.76
CA ILE A 521 9.60 -9.06 -25.27
C ILE A 521 8.40 -9.56 -26.09
N ALA A 522 8.64 -10.11 -27.29
CA ALA A 522 7.62 -10.74 -28.11
C ALA A 522 7.31 -12.19 -27.69
N ASP A 523 8.16 -12.82 -26.86
CA ASP A 523 7.97 -14.18 -26.35
C ASP A 523 7.09 -14.16 -25.08
N ALA A 524 5.83 -14.57 -25.25
CA ALA A 524 4.86 -14.62 -24.17
C ALA A 524 5.28 -15.56 -23.02
N ARG A 525 6.04 -16.64 -23.28
CA ARG A 525 6.52 -17.55 -22.23
C ARG A 525 7.63 -16.92 -21.40
N ALA A 526 8.53 -16.18 -22.06
CA ALA A 526 9.59 -15.43 -21.37
C ALA A 526 8.98 -14.33 -20.49
N ILE A 527 8.00 -13.59 -21.01
CA ILE A 527 7.24 -12.59 -20.24
C ILE A 527 6.48 -13.23 -19.08
N GLU A 528 5.81 -14.36 -19.29
CA GLU A 528 5.11 -15.08 -18.21
C GLU A 528 6.07 -15.48 -17.08
N LYS A 529 7.22 -16.06 -17.42
CA LYS A 529 8.25 -16.44 -16.45
C LYS A 529 8.74 -15.23 -15.66
N ALA A 530 9.08 -14.13 -16.34
CA ALA A 530 9.55 -12.92 -15.69
C ALA A 530 8.46 -12.25 -14.82
N CYS A 531 7.19 -12.30 -15.23
CA CYS A 531 6.07 -11.83 -14.42
C CYS A 531 5.87 -12.66 -13.15
N ARG A 532 6.05 -13.99 -13.25
CA ARG A 532 5.98 -14.89 -12.10
C ARG A 532 7.11 -14.60 -11.10
N GLU A 533 8.34 -14.52 -11.60
CA GLU A 533 9.51 -14.17 -10.80
C GLU A 533 9.33 -12.82 -10.09
N ALA A 534 8.85 -11.79 -10.80
CA ALA A 534 8.55 -10.50 -10.21
C ALA A 534 7.52 -10.59 -9.07
N ALA A 535 6.41 -11.31 -9.28
CA ALA A 535 5.39 -11.49 -8.24
C ALA A 535 5.90 -12.28 -7.03
N GLU A 536 6.76 -13.29 -7.24
CA GLU A 536 7.42 -14.04 -6.17
C GLU A 536 8.33 -13.16 -5.31
N HIS A 537 8.95 -12.14 -5.91
CA HIS A 537 9.74 -11.11 -5.20
C HIS A 537 8.88 -9.93 -4.67
N GLY A 538 7.54 -10.07 -4.68
CA GLY A 538 6.62 -9.06 -4.18
C GLY A 538 6.45 -7.83 -5.09
N LEU A 539 6.89 -7.91 -6.36
CA LEU A 539 6.79 -6.82 -7.33
C LEU A 539 5.44 -6.86 -8.07
N GLY A 540 4.37 -6.74 -7.30
CA GLY A 540 2.99 -6.68 -7.77
C GLY A 540 2.25 -8.02 -7.82
N TRP A 541 1.03 -7.97 -8.35
CA TRP A 541 0.07 -9.05 -8.38
C TRP A 541 0.01 -9.77 -9.72
N LEU A 542 0.26 -11.07 -9.71
CA LEU A 542 0.07 -11.94 -10.86
C LEU A 542 -1.39 -12.38 -10.94
N ALA A 543 -2.18 -11.72 -11.79
CA ALA A 543 -3.55 -12.11 -12.04
C ALA A 543 -3.59 -13.40 -12.89
N THR A 544 -4.43 -14.34 -12.48
CA THR A 544 -4.70 -15.59 -13.21
C THR A 544 -6.15 -15.60 -13.71
N ASP A 545 -6.38 -16.30 -14.81
CA ASP A 545 -7.72 -16.56 -15.32
C ASP A 545 -8.04 -18.06 -15.18
N GLN A 546 -9.33 -18.35 -14.96
CA GLN A 546 -9.84 -19.71 -15.07
C GLN A 546 -10.10 -19.97 -16.54
N VAL A 547 -9.14 -20.60 -17.21
CA VAL A 547 -9.34 -20.96 -18.62
C VAL A 547 -10.38 -22.08 -18.69
N ALA A 548 -11.59 -21.77 -19.15
CA ALA A 548 -12.39 -22.74 -19.87
C ALA A 548 -11.81 -22.79 -21.29
N ASP A 549 -11.01 -23.81 -21.60
CA ASP A 549 -10.35 -23.92 -22.90
C ASP A 549 -11.40 -23.88 -24.03
N ALA A 550 -11.29 -22.87 -24.90
CA ALA A 550 -12.22 -22.62 -26.01
C ALA A 550 -12.25 -23.75 -27.06
N ASP A 551 -11.32 -24.70 -27.01
CA ASP A 551 -11.20 -25.81 -27.96
C ASP A 551 -11.53 -27.20 -27.37
N GLY A 552 -11.94 -27.31 -26.10
CA GLY A 552 -12.43 -28.58 -25.54
C GLY A 552 -11.48 -29.79 -25.63
N VAL A 553 -10.19 -29.58 -25.93
CA VAL A 553 -9.19 -30.64 -26.08
C VAL A 553 -7.84 -30.18 -25.52
N SER A 554 -7.75 -30.09 -24.20
CA SER A 554 -6.63 -30.70 -23.48
C SER A 554 -7.03 -30.89 -22.03
N GLU A 555 -7.52 -32.09 -21.71
CA GLU A 555 -7.39 -32.61 -20.36
C GLU A 555 -5.90 -32.54 -20.01
N ALA A 556 -5.54 -31.85 -18.93
CA ALA A 556 -4.35 -32.27 -18.20
C ALA A 556 -4.58 -33.74 -17.82
N ASP A 557 -3.53 -34.57 -17.78
CA ASP A 557 -3.57 -35.99 -17.35
C ASP A 557 -4.26 -36.19 -15.97
N ASP A 558 -4.55 -35.10 -15.25
CA ASP A 558 -5.01 -35.06 -13.87
C ASP A 558 -6.40 -34.39 -13.69
N GLY A 559 -7.09 -33.97 -14.76
CA GLY A 559 -8.50 -33.51 -14.67
C GLY A 559 -8.81 -32.18 -13.97
N GLU A 560 -7.80 -31.40 -13.56
CA GLU A 560 -7.97 -30.11 -12.87
C GLU A 560 -7.78 -28.89 -13.80
N PRO A 561 -8.61 -27.82 -13.68
CA PRO A 561 -8.47 -26.60 -14.49
C PRO A 561 -7.18 -25.85 -14.13
N ARG A 562 -6.25 -25.72 -15.10
CA ARG A 562 -5.00 -24.98 -14.91
C ARG A 562 -5.25 -23.47 -14.88
N GLN A 563 -5.00 -22.83 -13.74
CA GLN A 563 -4.95 -21.36 -13.64
C GLN A 563 -3.76 -20.82 -14.43
N ARG A 564 -4.05 -20.04 -15.47
CA ARG A 564 -3.02 -19.44 -16.32
C ARG A 564 -2.80 -17.98 -15.94
N PRO A 565 -1.55 -17.53 -15.72
CA PRO A 565 -1.25 -16.11 -15.55
C PRO A 565 -1.63 -15.31 -16.80
N VAL A 566 -2.35 -14.20 -16.61
CA VAL A 566 -2.79 -13.32 -17.71
C VAL A 566 -2.12 -11.95 -17.69
N SER A 567 -1.77 -11.44 -16.50
CA SER A 567 -1.11 -10.15 -16.36
C SER A 567 -0.42 -9.98 -15.02
N LEU A 568 0.66 -9.19 -14.99
CA LEU A 568 1.23 -8.63 -13.78
C LEU A 568 0.72 -7.18 -13.60
N GLN A 569 0.23 -6.86 -12.40
CA GLN A 569 -0.25 -5.52 -12.03
C GLN A 569 0.53 -5.01 -10.84
N LEU A 570 1.09 -3.81 -10.93
CA LEU A 570 2.00 -3.29 -9.92
C LEU A 570 2.02 -1.76 -9.88
N ASP A 571 2.35 -1.22 -8.71
CA ASP A 571 2.72 0.18 -8.54
C ASP A 571 3.86 0.57 -9.51
N ALA A 572 3.73 1.71 -10.18
CA ALA A 572 4.71 2.17 -11.16
C ALA A 572 6.12 2.38 -10.58
N ARG A 573 6.23 2.67 -9.28
CA ARG A 573 7.52 2.83 -8.56
C ARG A 573 8.30 1.52 -8.48
N LEU A 574 7.64 0.37 -8.62
CA LEU A 574 8.27 -0.95 -8.57
C LEU A 574 8.90 -1.37 -9.91
N VAL A 575 8.65 -0.64 -11.01
CA VAL A 575 9.20 -1.00 -12.35
C VAL A 575 10.71 -1.10 -12.34
N GLU A 576 11.41 -0.22 -11.62
CA GLU A 576 12.88 -0.20 -11.59
C GLU A 576 13.48 -1.44 -10.88
N GLN A 577 12.67 -2.18 -10.13
CA GLN A 577 13.06 -3.43 -9.46
C GLN A 577 12.74 -4.68 -10.30
N LEU A 578 11.94 -4.56 -11.36
CA LEU A 578 11.54 -5.69 -12.21
C LEU A 578 12.73 -6.34 -12.93
N PRO A 579 12.61 -7.62 -13.35
CA PRO A 579 13.55 -8.24 -14.27
C PRO A 579 13.78 -7.40 -15.54
N ALA A 580 15.01 -7.39 -16.07
CA ALA A 580 15.41 -6.58 -17.21
C ALA A 580 14.46 -6.72 -18.41
N LEU A 581 13.98 -7.94 -18.69
CA LEU A 581 13.01 -8.21 -19.76
C LEU A 581 11.71 -7.41 -19.62
N LEU A 582 11.13 -7.35 -18.42
CA LEU A 582 9.90 -6.59 -18.17
C LEU A 582 10.16 -5.09 -18.20
N ARG A 583 11.35 -4.64 -17.78
CA ARG A 583 11.77 -3.24 -17.88
C ARG A 583 11.91 -2.80 -19.35
N VAL A 584 12.45 -3.66 -20.23
CA VAL A 584 12.44 -3.43 -21.68
C VAL A 584 11.00 -3.38 -22.20
N TYR A 585 10.13 -4.30 -21.77
CA TYR A 585 8.73 -4.31 -22.18
C TYR A 585 8.02 -2.98 -21.84
N VAL A 586 8.19 -2.49 -20.60
CA VAL A 586 7.63 -1.21 -20.16
C VAL A 586 8.31 -0.03 -20.88
N GLY A 587 9.63 -0.06 -21.04
CA GLY A 587 10.40 0.97 -21.73
C GLY A 587 10.03 1.11 -23.21
N ALA A 588 9.81 0.00 -23.92
CA ALA A 588 9.35 0.00 -25.30
C ALA A 588 7.95 0.61 -25.44
N ALA A 589 7.05 0.37 -24.46
CA ALA A 589 5.75 1.03 -24.43
C ALA A 589 5.89 2.53 -24.13
N ALA A 590 6.80 2.89 -23.24
CA ALA A 590 7.08 4.28 -22.91
C ALA A 590 7.67 5.06 -24.09
N ALA A 591 8.47 4.42 -24.96
CA ALA A 591 8.94 5.04 -26.20
C ALA A 591 7.79 5.39 -27.16
N ALA A 592 6.68 4.64 -27.14
CA ALA A 592 5.52 4.89 -28.00
C ALA A 592 4.55 5.96 -27.46
N TYR A 593 4.45 6.13 -26.13
CA TYR A 593 3.43 6.98 -25.50
C TYR A 593 3.98 8.09 -24.59
N GLY A 594 5.13 7.88 -23.95
CA GLY A 594 5.70 8.75 -22.92
C GLY A 594 6.08 7.98 -21.64
N ASP A 595 6.66 8.68 -20.66
CA ASP A 595 7.18 8.06 -19.43
C ASP A 595 6.08 7.42 -18.57
N TYR A 596 6.29 6.16 -18.18
CA TYR A 596 5.40 5.38 -17.33
C TYR A 596 5.33 5.91 -15.89
N ARG A 597 6.31 6.70 -15.44
CA ARG A 597 6.38 7.27 -14.08
C ARG A 597 5.27 8.25 -13.72
N ASN A 598 4.42 8.62 -14.68
CA ASN A 598 3.24 9.46 -14.44
C ASN A 598 1.96 8.63 -14.17
N ALA A 599 2.06 7.30 -14.26
CA ALA A 599 1.03 6.39 -13.79
C ALA A 599 1.30 6.02 -12.34
N ASP A 600 0.25 5.72 -11.59
CA ASP A 600 0.38 5.13 -10.25
C ASP A 600 0.42 3.61 -10.35
N LEU A 601 -0.32 3.04 -11.32
CA LEU A 601 -0.45 1.60 -11.51
C LEU A 601 -0.18 1.19 -12.97
N ILE A 602 0.55 0.10 -13.13
CA ILE A 602 0.89 -0.48 -14.43
C ILE A 602 0.34 -1.90 -14.51
N LYS A 603 -0.13 -2.28 -15.71
CA LYS A 603 -0.57 -3.64 -16.03
C LYS A 603 0.15 -4.15 -17.27
N ILE A 604 1.02 -5.15 -17.08
CA ILE A 604 1.72 -5.87 -18.13
C ILE A 604 0.86 -7.06 -18.56
N HIS A 605 0.37 -7.06 -19.80
CA HIS A 605 -0.46 -8.17 -20.31
C HIS A 605 0.44 -9.22 -20.98
N ILE A 606 0.42 -10.44 -20.46
CA ILE A 606 1.34 -11.51 -20.85
C ILE A 606 1.04 -11.98 -22.29
N GLY A 607 -0.22 -12.31 -22.59
CA GLY A 607 -0.59 -12.90 -23.88
C GLY A 607 -0.82 -11.89 -25.01
N SER A 608 -1.32 -10.68 -24.69
CA SER A 608 -1.81 -9.73 -25.71
C SER A 608 -0.78 -8.70 -26.18
N GLY A 609 0.43 -8.67 -25.60
CA GLY A 609 1.46 -7.69 -26.00
C GLY A 609 1.04 -6.24 -25.74
N LYS A 610 0.29 -6.02 -24.66
CA LYS A 610 -0.28 -4.73 -24.28
C LYS A 610 0.28 -4.29 -22.93
N LEU A 611 0.55 -2.99 -22.80
CA LEU A 611 0.76 -2.33 -21.52
C LEU A 611 -0.46 -1.48 -21.19
N SER A 612 -0.89 -1.43 -19.93
CA SER A 612 -1.84 -0.41 -19.48
C SER A 612 -1.24 0.43 -18.38
N LEU A 613 -1.37 1.74 -18.50
CA LEU A 613 -0.96 2.75 -17.52
C LEU A 613 -2.22 3.35 -16.92
N MET A 614 -2.30 3.47 -15.60
CA MET A 614 -3.47 3.96 -14.88
C MET A 614 -3.06 5.03 -13.88
N ARG A 615 -3.79 6.15 -13.89
CA ARG A 615 -3.63 7.26 -12.95
C ARG A 615 -4.86 7.38 -12.08
N PHE A 616 -4.64 7.61 -10.80
CA PHE A 616 -5.66 7.77 -9.78
C PHE A 616 -5.58 9.16 -9.16
N ASP A 617 -6.56 9.50 -8.32
CA ASP A 617 -6.56 10.74 -7.54
C ASP A 617 -5.58 10.66 -6.36
N ASP A 618 -6.03 10.13 -5.22
CA ASP A 618 -5.27 10.08 -3.97
C ASP A 618 -4.67 8.69 -3.78
N PHE A 619 -3.82 8.28 -4.73
CA PHE A 619 -3.32 6.90 -4.79
C PHE A 619 -2.64 6.46 -3.49
N ASP A 620 -1.81 7.30 -2.88
CA ASP A 620 -1.06 6.92 -1.67
C ASP A 620 -1.95 6.94 -0.40
N ASP A 621 -2.79 7.97 -0.26
CA ASP A 621 -3.48 8.30 1.00
C ASP A 621 -4.95 7.86 1.06
N ALA A 622 -5.58 7.47 -0.04
CA ALA A 622 -6.92 6.88 -0.02
C ALA A 622 -6.86 5.34 0.00
N PRO A 623 -7.72 4.67 0.78
CA PRO A 623 -7.83 3.20 0.75
C PRO A 623 -8.51 2.68 -0.54
N LEU A 624 -9.34 3.51 -1.17
CA LEU A 624 -10.06 3.24 -2.41
C LEU A 624 -9.92 4.43 -3.37
N PRO A 625 -8.73 4.63 -3.98
CA PRO A 625 -8.52 5.73 -4.90
C PRO A 625 -9.33 5.51 -6.19
N ARG A 626 -9.73 6.59 -6.86
CA ARG A 626 -10.56 6.56 -8.07
C ARG A 626 -9.71 6.70 -9.31
N MET A 627 -9.95 5.86 -10.31
CA MET A 627 -9.19 5.89 -11.57
C MET A 627 -9.61 7.11 -12.38
N LEU A 628 -8.70 8.05 -12.57
CA LEU A 628 -8.90 9.26 -13.37
C LEU A 628 -8.62 8.99 -14.85
N GLU A 629 -7.57 8.22 -15.14
CA GLU A 629 -7.12 7.99 -16.51
C GLU A 629 -6.61 6.57 -16.69
N ARG A 630 -6.81 6.04 -17.89
CA ARG A 630 -6.25 4.76 -18.31
C ARG A 630 -5.78 4.85 -19.75
N VAL A 631 -4.55 4.44 -19.98
CA VAL A 631 -3.93 4.37 -21.30
C VAL A 631 -3.65 2.92 -21.61
N LYS A 632 -4.01 2.45 -22.80
CA LYS A 632 -3.67 1.12 -23.29
C LYS A 632 -2.74 1.25 -24.49
N ILE A 633 -1.54 0.71 -24.36
CA ILE A 633 -0.51 0.75 -25.39
C ILE A 633 -0.38 -0.65 -25.98
N LYS A 634 -0.75 -0.82 -27.24
CA LYS A 634 -0.63 -2.09 -27.97
C LYS A 634 0.72 -2.09 -28.71
N LEU A 635 1.74 -2.72 -28.13
CA LEU A 635 3.11 -2.67 -28.64
C LEU A 635 3.23 -3.11 -30.10
N ARG A 636 2.56 -4.21 -30.47
CA ARG A 636 2.63 -4.77 -31.84
C ARG A 636 1.94 -3.90 -32.88
N ALA A 637 0.83 -3.27 -32.51
CA ALA A 637 0.07 -2.40 -33.41
C ALA A 637 0.60 -0.95 -33.40
N GLN A 638 1.48 -0.61 -32.46
CA GLN A 638 1.91 0.76 -32.16
C GLN A 638 0.71 1.71 -31.98
N ASP A 639 -0.35 1.19 -31.39
CA ASP A 639 -1.63 1.86 -31.19
C ASP A 639 -1.82 2.20 -29.71
N VAL A 640 -2.38 3.38 -29.43
CA VAL A 640 -2.60 3.90 -28.09
C VAL A 640 -4.06 4.29 -27.94
N GLU A 641 -4.74 3.67 -26.99
CA GLU A 641 -6.10 4.04 -26.59
C GLU A 641 -6.07 4.77 -25.26
N TYR A 642 -6.60 6.00 -25.24
CA TYR A 642 -6.71 6.82 -24.04
C TYR A 642 -8.16 6.85 -23.54
N TYR A 643 -8.34 6.66 -22.22
CA TYR A 643 -9.61 6.71 -21.54
C TYR A 643 -9.49 7.69 -20.36
N ALA A 644 -10.30 8.74 -20.35
CA ALA A 644 -10.47 9.64 -19.21
C ALA A 644 -11.80 9.36 -18.51
N TYR A 645 -11.77 9.35 -17.19
CA TYR A 645 -12.93 9.16 -16.33
C TYR A 645 -13.24 10.48 -15.62
N GLY A 646 -14.52 10.84 -15.52
CA GLY A 646 -14.97 12.18 -15.14
C GLY A 646 -16.47 12.36 -15.37
N GLU A 647 -16.88 13.47 -16.01
CA GLU A 647 -18.30 13.80 -16.20
C GLU A 647 -19.07 12.73 -17.01
N ASP A 648 -18.44 12.18 -18.05
CA ASP A 648 -19.10 11.20 -18.95
C ASP A 648 -19.10 9.76 -18.41
N PHE A 649 -18.17 9.43 -17.51
CA PHE A 649 -18.00 8.09 -16.95
C PHE A 649 -17.55 8.18 -15.50
N GLU A 650 -18.36 7.63 -14.58
CA GLU A 650 -18.03 7.57 -13.15
C GLU A 650 -16.66 6.90 -12.94
N PRO A 651 -15.69 7.58 -12.30
CA PRO A 651 -14.39 7.00 -11.97
C PRO A 651 -14.52 5.75 -11.09
N PRO A 652 -14.05 4.57 -11.54
CA PRO A 652 -14.12 3.35 -10.75
C PRO A 652 -13.10 3.37 -9.61
N TYR A 653 -13.43 2.71 -8.50
CA TYR A 653 -12.50 2.52 -7.38
C TYR A 653 -11.41 1.48 -7.72
N LEU A 654 -10.24 1.65 -7.11
CA LEU A 654 -9.22 0.61 -7.03
C LEU A 654 -9.45 -0.27 -5.80
N TYR A 655 -10.07 -1.43 -6.02
CA TYR A 655 -10.18 -2.46 -4.98
C TYR A 655 -8.89 -3.28 -4.85
N TRP A 656 -8.68 -3.84 -3.66
CA TRP A 656 -7.53 -4.70 -3.36
C TRP A 656 -6.19 -4.02 -3.62
N LYS A 657 -6.06 -2.73 -3.29
CA LYS A 657 -4.85 -1.96 -3.57
C LYS A 657 -3.61 -2.60 -2.95
N SER A 658 -3.74 -3.28 -1.79
CA SER A 658 -2.65 -4.04 -1.17
C SER A 658 -2.04 -5.14 -2.06
N ARG A 659 -2.73 -5.59 -3.13
CA ARG A 659 -2.16 -6.54 -4.10
C ARG A 659 -1.10 -5.91 -4.99
N TYR A 660 -1.20 -4.61 -5.25
CA TYR A 660 -0.39 -3.94 -6.27
C TYR A 660 0.79 -3.16 -5.70
N ILE A 661 0.72 -2.80 -4.42
CA ILE A 661 1.82 -2.24 -3.63
C ILE A 661 2.48 -3.35 -2.82
N ASN A 662 3.68 -3.12 -2.30
CA ASN A 662 4.40 -4.04 -1.42
C ASN A 662 4.68 -3.39 -0.05
N GLU A 663 5.33 -4.14 0.83
CA GLU A 663 5.68 -3.72 2.19
C GLU A 663 6.56 -2.47 2.26
N GLU A 664 7.23 -2.07 1.18
CA GLU A 664 8.01 -0.84 1.16
C GLU A 664 7.13 0.41 1.06
N HIS A 665 5.87 0.26 0.65
CA HIS A 665 4.90 1.35 0.63
C HIS A 665 4.53 1.78 2.07
N PRO A 666 4.58 3.09 2.40
CA PRO A 666 4.37 3.57 3.77
C PRO A 666 3.07 3.08 4.43
N ARG A 667 1.97 3.08 3.66
CA ARG A 667 0.61 2.67 4.10
C ARG A 667 0.26 1.21 3.81
N TYR A 668 1.22 0.36 3.44
CA TYR A 668 0.94 -1.04 3.13
C TYR A 668 0.19 -1.81 4.24
N PRO A 669 0.59 -1.71 5.53
CA PRO A 669 -0.09 -2.46 6.58
C PRO A 669 -1.54 -1.99 6.79
N ASP A 670 -1.77 -0.68 6.72
CA ASP A 670 -3.09 -0.07 6.84
C ASP A 670 -4.00 -0.48 5.67
N GLN A 671 -3.48 -0.45 4.44
CA GLN A 671 -4.20 -0.90 3.25
C GLN A 671 -4.56 -2.38 3.30
N LEU A 672 -3.62 -3.24 3.72
CA LEU A 672 -3.88 -4.67 3.83
C LEU A 672 -4.99 -4.95 4.85
N ALA A 673 -4.92 -4.31 6.02
CA ALA A 673 -5.95 -4.46 7.05
C ALA A 673 -7.31 -3.92 6.59
N PHE A 674 -7.33 -2.81 5.85
CA PHE A 674 -8.56 -2.28 5.25
C PHE A 674 -9.17 -3.25 4.24
N ASP A 675 -8.36 -3.77 3.31
CA ASP A 675 -8.80 -4.71 2.27
C ASP A 675 -9.35 -6.00 2.89
N GLU A 676 -8.66 -6.57 3.90
CA GLU A 676 -9.13 -7.74 4.64
C GLU A 676 -10.43 -7.46 5.40
N ALA A 677 -10.53 -6.30 6.08
CA ALA A 677 -11.74 -5.93 6.80
C ALA A 677 -12.94 -5.74 5.85
N LEU A 678 -12.72 -5.19 4.65
CA LEU A 678 -13.75 -5.01 3.64
C LEU A 678 -14.25 -6.34 3.09
N ASP A 679 -13.35 -7.30 2.86
CA ASP A 679 -13.69 -8.65 2.39
C ASP A 679 -14.47 -9.45 3.45
N VAL A 680 -14.06 -9.34 4.73
CA VAL A 680 -14.75 -9.98 5.86
C VAL A 680 -16.20 -9.52 6.01
N LEU A 681 -16.55 -8.29 5.58
CA LEU A 681 -17.94 -7.85 5.58
C LEU A 681 -18.83 -8.74 4.69
N GLY A 682 -18.28 -9.35 3.64
CA GLY A 682 -19.05 -10.22 2.72
C GLY A 682 -20.16 -9.49 1.95
N LEU A 683 -20.10 -8.15 1.87
CA LEU A 683 -21.15 -7.32 1.27
C LEU A 683 -20.94 -7.04 -0.23
N PHE A 684 -19.76 -7.33 -0.76
CA PHE A 684 -19.35 -6.90 -2.10
C PHE A 684 -18.79 -8.06 -2.92
N ASP A 685 -19.16 -8.13 -4.19
CA ASP A 685 -18.38 -8.88 -5.18
C ASP A 685 -17.25 -7.98 -5.68
N LEU A 686 -16.05 -8.19 -5.14
CA LEU A 686 -14.84 -7.44 -5.49
C LEU A 686 -14.06 -8.09 -6.65
N SER A 687 -14.66 -9.04 -7.37
CA SER A 687 -14.06 -9.63 -8.56
C SER A 687 -14.08 -8.64 -9.75
N GLY A 688 -13.16 -8.82 -10.69
CA GLY A 688 -13.06 -7.95 -11.87
C GLY A 688 -12.78 -6.49 -11.50
N TYR A 689 -13.74 -5.60 -11.79
CA TYR A 689 -13.67 -4.17 -11.46
C TYR A 689 -14.42 -3.80 -10.17
N GLY A 690 -15.12 -4.75 -9.54
CA GLY A 690 -16.00 -4.50 -8.40
C GLY A 690 -17.22 -3.61 -8.74
N PRO A 691 -18.00 -3.24 -7.71
CA PRO A 691 -19.15 -2.33 -7.89
C PRO A 691 -18.71 -0.92 -8.26
N SER A 692 -19.62 -0.12 -8.82
CA SER A 692 -19.34 1.31 -9.07
C SER A 692 -19.19 2.07 -7.76
N ALA A 693 -18.53 3.24 -7.77
CA ALA A 693 -18.33 4.03 -6.56
C ALA A 693 -19.67 4.40 -5.89
N GLY A 694 -20.66 4.83 -6.67
CA GLY A 694 -22.00 5.11 -6.17
C GLY A 694 -22.75 3.89 -5.63
N GLU A 695 -22.60 2.71 -6.23
CA GLU A 695 -23.19 1.47 -5.70
C GLU A 695 -22.53 1.05 -4.38
N PHE A 696 -21.20 1.07 -4.35
CA PHE A 696 -20.41 0.75 -3.17
C PHE A 696 -20.81 1.60 -1.96
N GLN A 697 -20.89 2.93 -2.14
CA GLN A 697 -21.28 3.86 -1.07
C GLN A 697 -22.71 3.62 -0.58
N LYS A 698 -23.64 3.27 -1.49
CA LYS A 698 -25.02 2.94 -1.11
C LYS A 698 -25.11 1.68 -0.27
N ILE A 699 -24.36 0.64 -0.62
CA ILE A 699 -24.31 -0.62 0.14
C ILE A 699 -23.70 -0.36 1.53
N LEU A 700 -22.56 0.34 1.60
CA LEU A 700 -21.93 0.73 2.88
C LEU A 700 -22.89 1.49 3.78
N ALA A 701 -23.54 2.54 3.26
CA ALA A 701 -24.49 3.35 4.02
C ALA A 701 -25.71 2.52 4.48
N ARG A 702 -26.25 1.66 3.60
CA ARG A 702 -27.36 0.76 3.93
C ARG A 702 -27.01 -0.18 5.09
N HIS A 703 -25.79 -0.72 5.09
CA HIS A 703 -25.29 -1.61 6.14
C HIS A 703 -24.69 -0.87 7.34
N ARG A 704 -24.85 0.46 7.40
CA ARG A 704 -24.33 1.34 8.46
C ARG A 704 -22.85 1.11 8.73
N TRP A 705 -22.07 1.19 7.67
CA TRP A 705 -20.62 1.27 7.70
C TRP A 705 -20.17 2.58 7.05
N GLU A 706 -19.11 3.17 7.59
CA GLU A 706 -18.40 4.30 6.98
C GLU A 706 -16.91 4.02 6.96
N ILE A 707 -16.21 4.66 6.02
CA ILE A 707 -14.76 4.61 5.92
C ILE A 707 -14.21 5.86 6.63
N ASP A 708 -13.39 5.64 7.65
CA ASP A 708 -12.61 6.67 8.33
C ASP A 708 -11.12 6.34 8.13
N ASP A 709 -10.47 7.11 7.27
CA ASP A 709 -9.10 6.84 6.80
C ASP A 709 -8.98 5.41 6.23
N PHE A 710 -8.14 4.55 6.79
CA PHE A 710 -7.99 3.13 6.40
C PHE A 710 -8.78 2.17 7.32
N THR A 711 -9.84 2.65 7.96
CA THR A 711 -10.64 1.83 8.88
C THR A 711 -12.13 1.87 8.54
N LEU A 712 -12.77 0.70 8.65
CA LEU A 712 -14.22 0.58 8.58
C LEU A 712 -14.78 0.77 9.99
N ILE A 713 -15.61 1.81 10.16
CA ILE A 713 -16.23 2.13 11.44
C ILE A 713 -17.75 2.21 11.33
N ARG A 714 -18.43 2.10 12.47
CA ARG A 714 -19.88 2.31 12.54
C ARG A 714 -20.17 3.83 12.57
N PRO A 715 -21.13 4.33 11.78
CA PRO A 715 -21.46 5.75 11.71
C PRO A 715 -21.79 6.36 13.05
N ARG A 716 -21.28 7.57 13.26
CA ARG A 716 -21.65 8.44 14.39
C ARG A 716 -22.88 9.29 14.09
N GLN A 717 -23.31 9.37 12.83
CA GLN A 717 -24.49 10.11 12.43
C GLN A 717 -25.78 9.35 12.79
N ILE A 718 -26.71 10.06 13.41
CA ILE A 718 -28.05 9.56 13.72
C ILE A 718 -28.88 9.53 12.41
N PRO A 719 -29.46 8.37 12.03
CA PRO A 719 -30.30 8.26 10.85
C PRO A 719 -31.68 8.90 11.06
N SER A 720 -32.42 9.06 9.97
CA SER A 720 -33.85 9.36 10.05
C SER A 720 -34.63 8.15 10.58
N LEU A 721 -35.76 8.39 11.26
CA LEU A 721 -36.66 7.33 11.70
C LEU A 721 -37.19 6.48 10.54
N ASP A 722 -37.36 7.11 9.37
CA ASP A 722 -37.88 6.43 8.18
C ASP A 722 -36.80 5.75 7.34
N ASP A 723 -35.53 5.84 7.75
CA ASP A 723 -34.46 5.10 7.11
C ASP A 723 -34.61 3.59 7.38
N PRO A 724 -34.15 2.73 6.44
CA PRO A 724 -34.17 1.28 6.64
C PRO A 724 -33.38 0.83 7.88
N CYS A 725 -33.96 -0.13 8.59
CA CYS A 725 -33.35 -0.84 9.71
C CYS A 725 -33.41 -2.34 9.40
N GLY A 726 -32.33 -2.87 8.81
CA GLY A 726 -32.38 -4.13 8.07
C GLY A 726 -33.03 -3.98 6.69
N ARG A 727 -33.49 -5.09 6.13
CA ARG A 727 -34.08 -5.18 4.79
C ARG A 727 -35.57 -4.93 4.78
N PHE A 728 -36.28 -5.30 5.85
CA PHE A 728 -37.75 -5.27 5.87
C PHE A 728 -38.36 -4.16 6.74
N LEU A 729 -37.61 -3.66 7.72
CA LEU A 729 -38.12 -2.71 8.71
C LEU A 729 -37.47 -1.33 8.54
N ARG A 730 -38.08 -0.31 9.15
CA ARG A 730 -37.50 1.03 9.37
C ARG A 730 -37.15 1.19 10.84
N PHE A 731 -36.28 2.16 11.17
CA PHE A 731 -35.98 2.44 12.57
C PHE A 731 -37.22 2.80 13.39
N ARG A 732 -38.16 3.53 12.77
CA ARG A 732 -39.46 3.85 13.33
C ARG A 732 -40.17 2.61 13.87
N ASP A 733 -40.13 1.50 13.15
CA ASP A 733 -40.86 0.29 13.50
C ASP A 733 -40.34 -0.30 14.81
N LEU A 734 -39.03 -0.28 15.06
CA LEU A 734 -38.43 -0.77 16.31
C LEU A 734 -38.52 0.24 17.46
N ILE A 735 -38.59 1.55 17.15
CA ILE A 735 -38.60 2.61 18.16
C ILE A 735 -40.03 2.92 18.64
N GLU A 736 -41.02 2.76 17.77
CA GLU A 736 -42.39 3.23 18.02
C GLU A 736 -43.41 2.09 18.24
N CYS A 737 -42.99 0.81 18.20
CA CYS A 737 -43.88 -0.35 18.30
C CYS A 737 -44.57 -0.56 19.67
N GLY A 738 -44.04 -0.01 20.76
CA GLY A 738 -44.55 -0.29 22.11
C GLY A 738 -45.92 0.35 22.39
N GLU A 739 -46.85 -0.41 22.98
CA GLU A 739 -48.21 0.04 23.32
C GLU A 739 -48.20 1.30 24.22
N THR A 740 -47.39 1.32 25.28
CA THR A 740 -47.28 2.48 26.17
C THR A 740 -46.83 3.74 25.42
N ARG A 741 -45.94 3.60 24.43
CA ARG A 741 -45.52 4.74 23.60
C ARG A 741 -46.69 5.20 22.73
N ALA A 742 -47.42 4.28 22.10
CA ALA A 742 -48.57 4.60 21.26
C ALA A 742 -49.68 5.33 22.05
N GLU A 743 -49.94 4.91 23.28
CA GLU A 743 -50.95 5.52 24.16
C GLU A 743 -50.53 6.90 24.70
N THR A 744 -49.27 7.06 25.09
CA THR A 744 -48.78 8.27 25.77
C THR A 744 -48.17 9.30 24.84
N ALA A 745 -47.87 8.92 23.60
CA ALA A 745 -47.13 9.71 22.61
C ALA A 745 -45.80 10.28 23.15
N ILE A 746 -45.17 9.60 24.13
CA ILE A 746 -43.90 10.04 24.70
C ILE A 746 -42.76 9.90 23.68
N GLU A 747 -41.81 10.83 23.75
CA GLU A 747 -40.60 10.78 22.94
C GLU A 747 -39.72 9.59 23.34
N ASN A 748 -39.42 8.72 22.36
CA ASN A 748 -38.67 7.47 22.56
C ASN A 748 -37.43 7.40 21.66
N LEU A 749 -36.74 8.51 21.43
CA LEU A 749 -35.60 8.53 20.51
C LEU A 749 -34.29 8.08 21.19
N PRO A 750 -33.51 7.16 20.59
CA PRO A 750 -32.17 6.87 21.04
C PRO A 750 -31.26 8.09 20.90
N ARG A 751 -30.50 8.41 21.95
CA ARG A 751 -29.57 9.55 21.97
C ARG A 751 -28.17 9.14 21.53
N SER A 752 -27.80 7.90 21.79
CA SER A 752 -26.50 7.35 21.39
C SER A 752 -26.54 6.85 19.95
N PRO A 753 -25.65 7.28 19.04
CA PRO A 753 -25.52 6.70 17.71
C PRO A 753 -25.30 5.18 17.73
N ALA A 754 -24.61 4.68 18.77
CA ALA A 754 -24.40 3.24 18.94
C ALA A 754 -25.71 2.47 19.21
N SER A 755 -26.74 3.09 19.79
CA SER A 755 -28.06 2.48 19.97
C SER A 755 -28.74 2.24 18.61
N TRP A 756 -28.62 3.18 17.68
CA TRP A 756 -29.14 3.02 16.32
C TRP A 756 -28.40 1.90 15.56
N ASN A 757 -27.07 1.83 15.71
CA ASN A 757 -26.28 0.75 15.11
C ASN A 757 -26.67 -0.62 15.68
N ALA A 758 -26.89 -0.71 17.00
CA ALA A 758 -27.33 -1.95 17.64
C ALA A 758 -28.73 -2.40 17.21
N LEU A 759 -29.67 -1.45 16.99
CA LEU A 759 -31.00 -1.76 16.44
C LEU A 759 -30.91 -2.30 15.01
N TYR A 760 -30.04 -1.70 14.19
CA TYR A 760 -29.80 -2.20 12.83
C TYR A 760 -29.21 -3.62 12.85
N GLU A 761 -28.19 -3.88 13.68
CA GLU A 761 -27.59 -5.21 13.80
C GLU A 761 -28.60 -6.25 14.30
N LEU A 762 -29.45 -5.90 15.27
CA LEU A 762 -30.55 -6.77 15.71
C LEU A 762 -31.50 -7.11 14.56
N ALA A 763 -31.85 -6.11 13.74
CA ALA A 763 -32.71 -6.32 12.59
C ALA A 763 -32.04 -7.24 11.55
N GLU A 764 -30.83 -6.91 11.11
CA GLU A 764 -30.11 -7.66 10.08
C GLU A 764 -29.78 -9.10 10.49
N GLN A 765 -29.37 -9.30 11.74
CA GLN A 765 -28.83 -10.58 12.21
C GLN A 765 -29.92 -11.53 12.75
N ILE A 766 -31.09 -10.99 13.15
CA ILE A 766 -32.16 -11.80 13.75
C ILE A 766 -33.49 -11.58 13.04
N LEU A 767 -33.99 -10.35 12.96
CA LEU A 767 -35.35 -10.11 12.46
C LEU A 767 -35.50 -10.36 10.97
N ASP A 768 -34.51 -9.96 10.16
CA ASP A 768 -34.52 -10.16 8.71
C ASP A 768 -34.53 -11.65 8.35
N PRO A 769 -33.69 -12.53 8.93
CA PRO A 769 -33.79 -13.98 8.74
C PRO A 769 -35.15 -14.56 9.17
N VAL A 770 -35.71 -14.09 10.29
CA VAL A 770 -37.03 -14.53 10.76
C VAL A 770 -38.11 -14.12 9.77
N ILE A 771 -38.08 -12.87 9.29
CA ILE A 771 -39.06 -12.36 8.33
C ILE A 771 -38.94 -13.08 6.98
N ASP A 772 -37.71 -13.39 6.54
CA ASP A 772 -37.47 -14.18 5.34
C ASP A 772 -38.11 -15.57 5.42
N TRP A 773 -38.02 -16.21 6.59
CA TRP A 773 -38.47 -17.59 6.76
C TRP A 773 -39.97 -17.70 7.06
N PHE A 774 -40.46 -16.92 8.04
CA PHE A 774 -41.83 -17.00 8.55
C PHE A 774 -42.77 -15.93 7.96
N GLY A 775 -42.24 -14.95 7.22
CA GLY A 775 -43.00 -13.78 6.79
C GLY A 775 -43.01 -12.65 7.83
N MET A 776 -43.77 -11.59 7.55
CA MET A 776 -43.74 -10.37 8.35
C MET A 776 -44.12 -10.61 9.82
N ILE A 777 -43.39 -9.95 10.73
CA ILE A 777 -43.58 -10.07 12.18
C ILE A 777 -44.39 -8.89 12.74
N ARG A 778 -45.06 -9.13 13.87
CA ARG A 778 -45.69 -8.10 14.70
C ARG A 778 -44.78 -7.76 15.87
N LEU A 779 -44.17 -6.57 15.82
CA LEU A 779 -43.37 -6.02 16.92
C LEU A 779 -44.28 -5.57 18.07
N THR A 780 -43.99 -6.02 19.29
CA THR A 780 -44.77 -5.65 20.49
C THR A 780 -44.00 -4.73 21.43
N TYR A 781 -42.68 -4.81 21.43
CA TYR A 781 -41.82 -3.94 22.22
C TYR A 781 -40.41 -3.90 21.62
N GLY A 782 -39.76 -2.74 21.65
CA GLY A 782 -38.49 -2.51 20.96
C GLY A 782 -37.58 -1.60 21.77
N PHE A 783 -37.07 -0.52 21.18
CA PHE A 783 -36.21 0.41 21.91
C PHE A 783 -36.93 1.06 23.10
N CYS A 784 -36.22 1.26 24.22
CA CYS A 784 -36.75 1.93 25.40
C CYS A 784 -35.83 3.02 25.92
N SER A 785 -36.26 4.28 25.73
CA SER A 785 -35.58 5.46 26.27
C SER A 785 -35.74 5.55 27.80
N PRO A 786 -34.86 6.28 28.50
CA PRO A 786 -35.03 6.59 29.92
C PRO A 786 -36.36 7.28 30.26
N GLU A 787 -36.93 8.04 29.32
CA GLU A 787 -38.25 8.67 29.41
C GLU A 787 -39.38 7.62 29.36
N LEU A 788 -39.34 6.71 28.38
CA LEU A 788 -40.31 5.64 28.24
C LEU A 788 -40.25 4.67 29.44
N ALA A 789 -39.05 4.28 29.87
CA ALA A 789 -38.86 3.41 31.04
C ALA A 789 -39.39 4.02 32.36
N ARG A 790 -39.38 5.35 32.50
CA ARG A 790 -40.02 6.04 33.63
C ARG A 790 -41.53 5.97 33.54
N THR A 791 -42.07 6.16 32.34
CA THR A 791 -43.51 6.18 32.07
C THR A 791 -44.13 4.80 32.27
N ILE A 792 -43.49 3.74 31.78
CA ILE A 792 -43.95 2.35 32.00
C ILE A 792 -44.07 2.05 33.50
N ARG A 793 -43.09 2.48 34.31
CA ARG A 793 -43.13 2.30 35.77
C ARG A 793 -44.26 3.09 36.45
N THR A 794 -44.57 4.30 35.97
CA THR A 794 -45.65 5.11 36.56
C THR A 794 -47.05 4.61 36.17
N HIS A 795 -47.18 3.93 35.04
CA HIS A 795 -48.45 3.38 34.53
C HIS A 795 -48.74 1.93 34.97
N GLY A 796 -47.99 1.39 35.95
CA GLY A 796 -48.23 0.05 36.47
C GLY A 796 -47.70 -1.08 35.58
N GLY A 797 -46.78 -0.78 34.65
CA GLY A 797 -46.05 -1.80 33.91
C GLY A 797 -45.23 -2.72 34.82
N GLY A 798 -45.00 -3.96 34.38
CA GLY A 798 -44.28 -4.98 35.13
C GLY A 798 -42.86 -4.58 35.57
N PRO A 799 -42.20 -5.39 36.43
CA PRO A 799 -40.88 -5.08 36.94
C PRO A 799 -39.81 -5.16 35.82
N ILE A 800 -39.48 -4.03 35.21
CA ILE A 800 -38.28 -3.87 34.39
C ILE A 800 -37.08 -3.79 35.34
N ASP A 801 -36.09 -4.69 35.21
CA ASP A 801 -34.77 -4.51 35.85
C ASP A 801 -33.96 -3.53 35.00
N PRO A 802 -33.90 -2.24 35.38
CA PRO A 802 -33.36 -1.20 34.50
C PRO A 802 -31.85 -1.34 34.32
N SER A 803 -31.17 -2.16 35.12
CA SER A 803 -29.71 -2.34 35.06
C SER A 803 -29.26 -3.44 34.08
N ARG A 804 -30.22 -4.20 33.53
CA ARG A 804 -29.97 -5.35 32.65
C ARG A 804 -30.80 -5.34 31.38
N ASP A 805 -31.58 -4.28 31.18
CA ASP A 805 -32.50 -4.14 30.06
C ASP A 805 -31.76 -3.79 28.76
N GLN A 806 -31.70 -4.73 27.81
CA GLN A 806 -31.11 -4.52 26.49
C GLN A 806 -32.04 -3.74 25.54
N HIS A 807 -33.31 -3.48 25.90
CA HIS A 807 -34.15 -2.55 25.17
C HIS A 807 -33.63 -1.11 25.25
N ALA A 808 -32.86 -0.77 26.29
CA ALA A 808 -32.14 0.50 26.39
C ALA A 808 -30.92 0.60 25.45
N ALA A 809 -30.63 -0.47 24.71
CA ALA A 809 -29.51 -0.58 23.80
C ALA A 809 -28.16 -0.08 24.39
N HIS A 810 -27.53 0.91 23.77
CA HIS A 810 -26.27 1.52 24.18
C HIS A 810 -26.47 2.85 24.91
N GLU A 811 -27.67 3.12 25.44
CA GLU A 811 -27.92 4.37 26.16
C GLU A 811 -27.11 4.45 27.46
N PRO A 812 -26.54 5.62 27.78
CA PRO A 812 -25.85 5.82 29.04
C PRO A 812 -26.84 6.06 30.19
N ASN A 813 -26.51 5.54 31.37
CA ASN A 813 -27.16 5.90 32.61
C ASN A 813 -26.66 7.28 33.11
N ARG A 814 -27.19 7.75 34.24
CA ARG A 814 -26.84 9.06 34.83
C ARG A 814 -25.34 9.25 35.16
N ARG A 815 -24.55 8.16 35.22
CA ARG A 815 -23.10 8.17 35.47
C ARG A 815 -22.26 8.08 34.19
N GLY A 816 -22.90 8.06 33.02
CA GLY A 816 -22.22 7.93 31.72
C GLY A 816 -21.87 6.48 31.33
N ASN A 817 -22.14 5.50 32.20
CA ASN A 817 -21.93 4.08 31.88
C ASN A 817 -23.12 3.51 31.09
N PRO A 818 -22.95 2.50 30.23
CA PRO A 818 -24.07 1.83 29.57
C PRO A 818 -25.13 1.36 30.56
N VAL A 819 -26.42 1.53 30.21
CA VAL A 819 -27.56 1.05 31.02
C VAL A 819 -27.49 -0.47 31.19
N CYS A 820 -27.21 -1.20 30.12
CA CYS A 820 -26.94 -2.63 30.15
C CYS A 820 -25.48 -2.91 29.78
N PRO A 821 -24.67 -3.56 30.65
CA PRO A 821 -23.26 -3.84 30.35
C PRO A 821 -23.07 -4.88 29.24
N ARG A 822 -24.14 -5.58 28.83
CA ARG A 822 -24.11 -6.53 27.72
C ARG A 822 -24.07 -5.86 26.35
N LEU A 823 -24.45 -4.57 26.28
CA LEU A 823 -24.58 -3.81 25.03
C LEU A 823 -25.55 -4.52 24.05
N GLY A 824 -25.58 -4.09 22.80
CA GLY A 824 -26.51 -4.61 21.79
C GLY A 824 -27.91 -4.03 21.94
N ALA A 825 -28.92 -4.67 21.35
CA ALA A 825 -30.32 -4.26 21.42
C ALA A 825 -31.24 -5.48 21.60
N ALA A 826 -32.48 -5.25 22.04
CA ALA A 826 -33.48 -6.28 22.21
C ALA A 826 -34.84 -5.88 21.63
N VAL A 827 -35.65 -6.89 21.33
CA VAL A 827 -36.97 -6.75 20.73
C VAL A 827 -37.88 -7.89 21.19
N ASP A 828 -39.16 -7.56 21.36
CA ASP A 828 -40.23 -8.50 21.60
C ASP A 828 -41.12 -8.53 20.35
N PHE A 829 -41.37 -9.72 19.81
CA PHE A 829 -42.20 -9.88 18.62
C PHE A 829 -42.98 -11.20 18.63
N ALA A 830 -44.05 -11.22 17.85
CA ALA A 830 -44.79 -12.43 17.51
C ALA A 830 -44.90 -12.57 15.99
N VAL A 831 -45.00 -13.81 15.52
CA VAL A 831 -45.42 -14.10 14.14
C VAL A 831 -46.90 -14.47 14.20
N GLU A 832 -47.73 -13.81 13.41
CA GLU A 832 -49.16 -14.12 13.40
C GLU A 832 -49.40 -15.50 12.78
N ASP A 833 -50.36 -16.24 13.35
CA ASP A 833 -50.77 -17.58 12.88
C ASP A 833 -49.70 -18.69 12.93
N GLU A 834 -48.56 -18.47 13.60
CA GLU A 834 -47.48 -19.46 13.81
C GLU A 834 -47.33 -19.85 15.29
N ASP A 835 -46.79 -21.05 15.55
CA ASP A 835 -46.43 -21.48 16.92
C ASP A 835 -45.12 -20.81 17.35
N MET A 836 -45.18 -19.94 18.37
CA MET A 836 -44.00 -19.21 18.84
C MET A 836 -42.93 -20.11 19.47
N LEU A 837 -43.24 -21.36 19.83
CA LEU A 837 -42.23 -22.35 20.22
C LEU A 837 -41.39 -22.77 19.01
N GLU A 838 -42.01 -22.96 17.85
CA GLU A 838 -41.32 -23.29 16.60
C GLU A 838 -40.47 -22.11 16.14
N VAL A 839 -41.01 -20.90 16.18
CA VAL A 839 -40.26 -19.67 15.89
C VAL A 839 -39.06 -19.52 16.84
N ALA A 840 -39.27 -19.70 18.15
CA ALA A 840 -38.19 -19.61 19.14
C ALA A 840 -37.09 -20.65 18.92
N ARG A 841 -37.45 -21.88 18.57
CA ARG A 841 -36.49 -22.94 18.24
C ARG A 841 -35.73 -22.62 16.96
N TRP A 842 -36.43 -22.15 15.94
CA TRP A 842 -35.82 -21.76 14.67
C TRP A 842 -34.81 -20.63 14.88
N VAL A 843 -35.17 -19.57 15.61
CA VAL A 843 -34.26 -18.48 16.00
C VAL A 843 -33.05 -19.04 16.75
N ALA A 844 -33.30 -19.95 17.70
CA ALA A 844 -32.26 -20.52 18.53
C ALA A 844 -31.26 -21.39 17.75
N GLU A 845 -31.67 -21.96 16.61
CA GLU A 845 -30.84 -22.79 15.74
C GLU A 845 -30.12 -21.95 14.68
N HIS A 846 -30.83 -21.02 14.02
CA HIS A 846 -30.40 -20.38 12.77
C HIS A 846 -29.82 -18.96 12.93
N THR A 847 -29.95 -18.32 14.10
CA THR A 847 -29.49 -16.93 14.28
C THR A 847 -28.44 -16.77 15.39
N PRO A 848 -27.54 -15.79 15.29
CA PRO A 848 -26.59 -15.45 16.35
C PRO A 848 -27.22 -14.51 17.39
N PHE A 849 -27.88 -15.04 18.42
CA PHE A 849 -28.53 -14.23 19.47
C PHE A 849 -27.73 -14.20 20.79
N ASP A 850 -27.91 -13.15 21.60
CA ASP A 850 -27.40 -13.09 22.97
C ASP A 850 -28.34 -13.81 23.95
N ARG A 851 -29.60 -13.37 24.04
CA ARG A 851 -30.61 -14.03 24.86
C ARG A 851 -31.93 -14.22 24.14
N LEU A 852 -32.60 -15.32 24.46
CA LEU A 852 -33.95 -15.62 24.02
C LEU A 852 -34.79 -15.94 25.26
N TYR A 853 -35.86 -15.18 25.50
CA TYR A 853 -36.84 -15.51 26.53
C TYR A 853 -38.15 -15.97 25.87
N PHE A 854 -38.57 -17.17 26.25
CA PHE A 854 -39.79 -17.80 25.76
C PHE A 854 -40.86 -17.79 26.84
N TYR A 855 -42.02 -17.20 26.53
CA TYR A 855 -43.12 -16.97 27.48
C TYR A 855 -44.29 -17.96 27.30
N GLY A 856 -44.44 -18.55 26.12
CA GLY A 856 -45.52 -19.48 25.75
C GLY A 856 -45.71 -19.53 24.24
N ALA A 857 -46.42 -20.55 23.74
CA ALA A 857 -46.63 -20.77 22.29
C ALA A 857 -47.47 -19.66 21.62
N ASP A 858 -48.37 -19.03 22.38
CA ASP A 858 -49.24 -17.93 21.90
C ASP A 858 -48.78 -16.55 22.41
N GLN A 859 -47.51 -16.42 22.82
CA GLN A 859 -46.98 -15.18 23.40
C GLN A 859 -45.77 -14.68 22.60
N PRO A 860 -45.58 -13.35 22.49
CA PRO A 860 -44.38 -12.78 21.90
C PRO A 860 -43.12 -13.34 22.57
N ILE A 861 -42.07 -13.55 21.79
CA ILE A 861 -40.76 -13.91 22.31
C ILE A 861 -39.90 -12.68 22.44
N HIS A 862 -39.03 -12.65 23.45
CA HIS A 862 -37.98 -11.64 23.58
C HIS A 862 -36.69 -12.21 23.01
N VAL A 863 -36.05 -11.47 22.12
CA VAL A 863 -34.73 -11.80 21.63
C VAL A 863 -33.81 -10.59 21.68
N SER A 864 -32.55 -10.80 22.01
CA SER A 864 -31.54 -9.77 21.96
C SER A 864 -30.34 -10.19 21.13
N TYR A 865 -29.73 -9.20 20.49
CA TYR A 865 -28.46 -9.29 19.78
C TYR A 865 -27.44 -8.43 20.49
N GLY A 866 -26.21 -8.92 20.66
CA GLY A 866 -25.15 -8.16 21.29
C GLY A 866 -23.78 -8.82 21.09
N PRO A 867 -22.69 -8.10 21.39
CA PRO A 867 -21.33 -8.50 21.01
C PRO A 867 -20.86 -9.83 21.62
N GLN A 868 -21.49 -10.30 22.69
CA GLN A 868 -21.12 -11.52 23.40
C GLN A 868 -21.77 -12.77 22.80
N GLN A 869 -22.89 -12.61 22.08
CA GLN A 869 -23.63 -13.69 21.41
C GLN A 869 -23.75 -14.96 22.26
N THR A 870 -24.17 -14.83 23.53
CA THR A 870 -24.10 -15.94 24.50
C THR A 870 -25.05 -17.12 24.21
N ARG A 871 -25.97 -16.97 23.25
CA ARG A 871 -26.99 -17.97 22.86
C ARG A 871 -27.74 -18.57 24.04
N GLN A 872 -28.01 -17.75 25.06
CA GLN A 872 -28.67 -18.20 26.29
C GLN A 872 -30.20 -18.22 26.12
N VAL A 873 -30.80 -19.40 26.28
CA VAL A 873 -32.26 -19.57 26.26
C VAL A 873 -32.83 -19.59 27.68
N VAL A 874 -33.89 -18.83 27.90
CA VAL A 874 -34.62 -18.74 29.17
C VAL A 874 -36.10 -19.05 28.92
N ALA A 875 -36.58 -20.16 29.48
CA ALA A 875 -38.01 -20.50 29.43
C ALA A 875 -38.71 -19.99 30.70
N MET A 876 -39.77 -19.22 30.53
CA MET A 876 -40.60 -18.74 31.63
C MET A 876 -41.63 -19.82 31.97
N ARG A 877 -41.53 -20.43 33.15
CA ARG A 877 -42.47 -21.46 33.61
C ARG A 877 -43.36 -20.93 34.72
N GLN A 878 -44.65 -21.27 34.69
CA GLN A 878 -45.54 -20.98 35.82
C GLN A 878 -45.14 -21.85 37.02
N SER A 879 -44.87 -21.19 38.15
CA SER A 879 -44.75 -21.84 39.46
C SER A 879 -46.13 -22.28 39.95
N GLY A 880 -46.18 -23.17 40.96
CA GLY A 880 -47.42 -23.63 41.58
C GLY A 880 -48.34 -22.53 42.13
N ASP A 881 -47.80 -21.32 42.34
CA ASP A 881 -48.53 -20.12 42.78
C ASP A 881 -48.97 -19.19 41.61
N GLY A 882 -48.86 -19.64 40.35
CA GLY A 882 -49.25 -18.88 39.16
C GLY A 882 -48.26 -17.79 38.70
N ARG A 883 -47.13 -17.61 39.40
CA ARG A 883 -46.08 -16.64 39.01
C ARG A 883 -45.12 -17.26 37.99
N LEU A 884 -44.77 -16.52 36.94
CA LEU A 884 -43.76 -16.92 35.96
C LEU A 884 -42.35 -16.82 36.56
N VAL A 885 -41.56 -17.89 36.47
CA VAL A 885 -40.18 -17.98 36.98
C VAL A 885 -39.24 -18.28 35.81
N PRO A 886 -38.15 -17.50 35.63
CA PRO A 886 -37.17 -17.74 34.57
C PRO A 886 -36.32 -18.98 34.87
N ARG A 887 -36.23 -19.91 33.91
CA ARG A 887 -35.32 -21.06 33.98
C ARG A 887 -34.42 -21.09 32.77
N VAL A 888 -33.11 -21.01 32.99
CA VAL A 888 -32.11 -21.19 31.92
C VAL A 888 -32.17 -22.64 31.43
N VAL A 889 -32.33 -22.81 30.13
CA VAL A 889 -32.39 -24.12 29.46
C VAL A 889 -31.15 -24.28 28.60
N LYS A 890 -30.56 -25.49 28.60
CA LYS A 890 -29.49 -25.81 27.65
C LYS A 890 -30.06 -25.78 26.24
N LEU A 891 -29.35 -25.13 25.31
CA LEU A 891 -29.78 -24.97 23.92
C LEU A 891 -30.20 -26.31 23.28
N GLU A 892 -29.37 -27.35 23.42
CA GLU A 892 -29.68 -28.71 22.93
C GLU A 892 -31.00 -29.27 23.47
N ASN A 893 -31.30 -29.05 24.75
CA ASN A 893 -32.53 -29.55 25.36
C ASN A 893 -33.76 -28.78 24.87
N PHE A 894 -33.62 -27.46 24.70
CA PHE A 894 -34.69 -26.63 24.17
C PHE A 894 -35.09 -27.03 22.75
N LEU A 895 -34.11 -27.42 21.93
CA LEU A 895 -34.31 -27.95 20.58
C LEU A 895 -34.89 -29.38 20.57
N ARG A 896 -34.54 -30.23 21.55
CA ARG A 896 -34.94 -31.66 21.60
C ARG A 896 -36.34 -31.94 22.14
N ASP A 897 -36.91 -31.08 22.99
CA ASP A 897 -38.21 -31.31 23.66
C ASP A 897 -39.43 -31.28 22.70
N GLY A 898 -39.25 -31.59 21.40
CA GLY A 898 -40.29 -31.77 20.38
C GLY A 898 -40.18 -33.09 19.59
N ALA A 899 -39.14 -33.90 19.81
CA ALA A 899 -38.92 -35.16 19.07
C ALA A 899 -39.66 -36.38 19.65
N SER A 900 -40.72 -36.17 20.43
CA SER A 900 -41.58 -37.25 20.94
C SER A 900 -43.05 -36.89 20.81
N GLY A 901 -43.52 -36.80 19.57
CA GLY A 901 -44.92 -37.02 19.24
C GLY A 901 -45.13 -38.50 18.88
N THR A 902 -45.39 -39.33 19.90
CA THR A 902 -46.22 -40.56 19.91
C THR A 902 -45.91 -41.33 21.21
N ASP A 903 -46.65 -41.02 22.29
CA ASP A 903 -47.65 -41.90 22.92
C ASP A 903 -48.30 -41.19 24.12
#